data_AF-A0AAF1A010-F1
#
_entry.id   AF-A0AAF1A010-F1
#
_cell.length_a   1.000
_cell.length_b   1.000
_cell.length_c   1.000
_cell.angle_alpha   90.00
_cell.angle_beta   90.00
_cell.angle_gamma   90.00
#
_symmetry.space_group_name_H-M   'P 1'
#
loop_
_entity.id
_entity.type
_entity.pdbx_description
1 polymer ?
#
loop_
_entity_poly.entity_id
_entity_poly.type
_entity_poly.pdbx_seq_one_letter_code
_entity_poly.pdbx_strand_id
1 'polypeptide(L)'
;MPLGSEHKAGKIWDGIIEKTEKKLAIWKSQYLSLGGRVTLINSVLDSLPTYVMSLFPIPSSIVKVLDALRRNFLWQGNKIEKGFNLVKWPVVQQSKEIGGLGVRNLKVHNMSLLSKWLWRYNQEEQALWKEIINHKYGQEDLWCTSEVNETYGVGVWRTIRNLWESLNNNSKIVVGRGDKTKFWLDDWCGNGILRDLFPILFSICTNTNSKIEEMWSPQGWNIIFRRLLNDWEIDGMVECLGLIGGFPGTTLEPDRLAWGHHKDGVFSVNRLYNWGLKRCAGRSIGPWNTIWKSVAPAKVKCFTWLVARKKCLTHEAMQKRGINIVSRCLLCKEALETNKHLFMHCKVTAQVWALFTSIANEYWTMPEHTSDLLSCWIKRGGSKSQKRWWRTVPACIWWIIWKERNQRIFEGKECTIQKIKWKVITTLGFWCKEQDIEEEIQLVDFIGSLGGGLTTVAPVHDGYVLQKAVCTSPIGGGILTDCLIKSLEQKGITIKPRYSFKRKEIRPGEFQTVDLDFPDTTESYKLYCQRAIASDIKECVSRAPDTPYDDSSYSNIPTTSYELPDGQTIEVGADRFKIPDILFNPSLVQTIPGMESFAETAASLRGLPQMVIDSINKCDVDIRRELFSSILLAGGTSSMQQLKERLEKDLLEESPQAARVKVLASGNATERRFSVWIGGSILASLGSFQQMWFSKSEYEEHGASYVQRKCP
;
A
#
# COMPACT_ATOMS: atom_id res chain seq x y z
N MET A 1 25.08 -33.87 11.78
CA MET A 1 26.13 -33.09 11.09
C MET A 1 26.92 -34.06 10.22
N PRO A 2 27.17 -33.78 8.93
CA PRO A 2 27.95 -34.68 8.08
C PRO A 2 29.43 -34.61 8.49
N LEU A 3 30.00 -35.72 8.94
CA LEU A 3 31.34 -35.79 9.54
C LEU A 3 32.45 -36.32 8.60
N GLY A 4 32.17 -36.50 7.30
CA GLY A 4 33.12 -37.18 6.39
C GLY A 4 33.18 -36.70 4.93
N SER A 5 32.45 -35.66 4.51
CA SER A 5 32.54 -35.17 3.12
C SER A 5 33.60 -34.08 2.96
N GLU A 6 34.13 -33.92 1.74
CA GLU A 6 34.95 -32.77 1.33
C GLU A 6 34.14 -31.47 1.48
N HIS A 7 34.15 -30.90 2.69
CA HIS A 7 33.27 -29.80 3.12
C HIS A 7 33.39 -28.48 2.34
N LYS A 8 34.40 -28.34 1.47
CA LYS A 8 34.61 -27.18 0.57
C LYS A 8 34.50 -27.54 -0.92
N ALA A 9 34.20 -28.79 -1.27
CA ALA A 9 34.13 -29.22 -2.66
C ALA A 9 33.01 -28.49 -3.40
N GLY A 10 33.35 -27.89 -4.55
CA GLY A 10 32.39 -27.27 -5.46
C GLY A 10 31.29 -28.24 -5.92
N LYS A 11 31.64 -29.53 -6.05
CA LYS A 11 30.75 -30.63 -6.45
C LYS A 11 29.45 -30.73 -5.63
N ILE A 12 29.49 -30.37 -4.35
CA ILE A 12 28.28 -30.37 -3.49
C ILE A 12 27.27 -29.31 -3.95
N TRP A 13 27.76 -28.22 -4.54
CA TRP A 13 26.98 -27.05 -4.94
C TRP A 13 26.56 -27.07 -6.41
N ASP A 14 27.21 -27.87 -7.26
CA ASP A 14 26.90 -27.99 -8.69
C ASP A 14 25.41 -28.34 -8.91
N GLY A 15 24.88 -29.29 -8.15
CA GLY A 15 23.45 -29.64 -8.22
C GLY A 15 22.50 -28.50 -7.81
N ILE A 16 22.94 -27.54 -6.98
CA ILE A 16 22.15 -26.34 -6.63
C ILE A 16 22.25 -25.32 -7.77
N ILE A 17 23.42 -25.15 -8.36
CA ILE A 17 23.64 -24.24 -9.50
C ILE A 17 22.79 -24.72 -10.67
N GLU A 18 22.85 -26.00 -11.04
CA GLU A 18 22.04 -26.57 -12.12
C GLU A 18 20.54 -26.41 -11.86
N LYS A 19 20.07 -26.65 -10.62
CA LYS A 19 18.66 -26.43 -10.25
C LYS A 19 18.28 -24.95 -10.38
N THR A 20 19.18 -24.05 -10.01
CA THR A 20 18.98 -22.60 -10.13
C THR A 20 18.85 -22.21 -11.60
N GLU A 21 19.75 -22.67 -12.45
CA GLU A 21 19.75 -22.43 -13.89
C GLU A 21 18.51 -23.01 -14.57
N LYS A 22 18.12 -24.24 -14.24
CA LYS A 22 16.88 -24.87 -14.73
C LYS A 22 15.65 -24.05 -14.36
N LYS A 23 15.54 -23.56 -13.12
CA LYS A 23 14.42 -22.69 -12.70
C LYS A 23 14.41 -21.36 -13.45
N LEU A 24 15.58 -20.75 -13.64
CA LEU A 24 15.73 -19.51 -14.41
C LEU A 24 15.32 -19.70 -15.88
N ALA A 25 15.67 -20.82 -16.50
CA ALA A 25 15.32 -21.15 -17.88
C ALA A 25 13.80 -21.33 -18.07
N ILE A 26 13.12 -21.94 -17.09
CA ILE A 26 11.65 -22.13 -17.11
C ILE A 26 10.92 -20.79 -16.99
N TRP A 27 11.46 -19.86 -16.21
CA TRP A 27 10.80 -18.58 -15.99
C TRP A 27 10.90 -17.68 -17.21
N LYS A 28 9.77 -17.41 -17.86
CA LYS A 28 9.62 -16.38 -18.90
C LYS A 28 9.75 -14.98 -18.29
N SER A 29 10.95 -14.61 -17.87
CA SER A 29 11.20 -13.40 -17.08
C SER A 29 10.92 -12.09 -17.84
N GLN A 30 10.71 -12.16 -19.16
CA GLN A 30 10.22 -11.06 -19.99
C GLN A 30 8.85 -10.53 -19.55
N TYR A 31 7.98 -11.39 -19.00
CA TYR A 31 6.65 -11.00 -18.51
C TYR A 31 6.64 -10.64 -17.02
N LEU A 32 7.75 -10.86 -16.31
CA LEU A 32 7.83 -10.59 -14.88
C LEU A 32 8.30 -9.17 -14.60
N SER A 33 7.48 -8.42 -13.86
CA SER A 33 7.87 -7.13 -13.29
C SER A 33 9.06 -7.28 -12.33
N LEU A 34 9.80 -6.19 -12.09
CA LEU A 34 10.89 -6.16 -11.11
C LEU A 34 10.46 -6.69 -9.74
N GLY A 35 9.25 -6.32 -9.29
CA GLY A 35 8.69 -6.83 -8.02
C GLY A 35 8.46 -8.34 -8.04
N GLY A 36 7.94 -8.89 -9.13
CA GLY A 36 7.76 -10.34 -9.28
C GLY A 36 9.09 -11.11 -9.27
N ARG A 37 10.13 -10.56 -9.92
CA ARG A 37 11.47 -11.16 -9.93
C ARG A 37 12.10 -11.17 -8.54
N VAL A 38 11.98 -10.07 -7.77
CA VAL A 38 12.42 -10.03 -6.36
C VAL A 38 11.70 -11.09 -5.53
N THR A 39 10.38 -11.23 -5.70
CA THR A 39 9.60 -12.24 -4.99
C THR A 39 10.11 -13.65 -5.29
N LEU A 40 10.34 -14.01 -6.56
CA LEU A 40 10.87 -15.33 -6.94
C LEU A 40 12.29 -15.59 -6.45
N ILE A 41 13.16 -14.56 -6.45
CA ILE A 41 14.50 -14.67 -5.86
C ILE A 41 14.35 -15.05 -4.39
N ASN A 42 13.53 -14.32 -3.63
CA ASN A 42 13.41 -14.52 -2.19
C ASN A 42 12.70 -15.82 -1.81
N SER A 43 11.68 -16.24 -2.58
CA SER A 43 10.88 -17.42 -2.25
C SER A 43 11.50 -18.73 -2.76
N VAL A 44 12.15 -18.70 -3.93
CA VAL A 44 12.68 -19.90 -4.58
C VAL A 44 14.21 -19.91 -4.60
N LEU A 45 14.87 -18.91 -5.20
CA LEU A 45 16.32 -18.98 -5.41
C LEU A 45 17.12 -18.89 -4.11
N ASP A 46 16.66 -18.09 -3.15
CA ASP A 46 17.29 -17.96 -1.84
C ASP A 46 16.98 -19.15 -0.92
N SER A 47 15.87 -19.87 -1.15
CA SER A 47 15.50 -21.06 -0.36
C SER A 47 16.24 -22.33 -0.82
N LEU A 48 16.50 -22.47 -2.13
CA LEU A 48 17.24 -23.60 -2.72
C LEU A 48 18.55 -23.97 -1.99
N PRO A 49 19.49 -23.03 -1.74
CA PRO A 49 20.75 -23.35 -1.07
C PRO A 49 20.60 -23.50 0.46
N THR A 50 19.45 -23.16 1.06
CA THR A 50 19.32 -23.01 2.53
C THR A 50 19.65 -24.30 3.28
N TYR A 51 19.19 -25.46 2.78
CA TYR A 51 19.48 -26.75 3.41
C TYR A 51 20.99 -27.04 3.42
N VAL A 52 21.65 -26.94 2.27
CA VAL A 52 23.10 -27.20 2.14
C VAL A 52 23.92 -26.17 2.91
N MET A 53 23.54 -24.89 2.88
CA MET A 53 24.15 -23.83 3.69
C MET A 53 23.96 -24.03 5.21
N SER A 54 22.97 -24.80 5.64
CA SER A 54 22.84 -25.13 7.07
C SER A 54 23.81 -26.22 7.53
N LEU A 55 24.39 -26.97 6.59
CA LEU A 55 25.28 -28.10 6.85
C LEU A 55 26.73 -27.78 6.51
N PHE A 56 26.98 -26.99 5.47
CA PHE A 56 28.32 -26.75 4.91
C PHE A 56 28.61 -25.26 4.75
N PRO A 57 29.87 -24.84 4.91
CA PRO A 57 30.30 -23.49 4.58
C PRO A 57 30.27 -23.27 3.07
N ILE A 58 29.67 -22.17 2.63
CA ILE A 58 29.57 -21.85 1.20
C ILE A 58 30.89 -21.26 0.67
N PRO A 59 31.52 -21.83 -0.36
CA PRO A 59 32.73 -21.27 -0.95
C PRO A 59 32.47 -19.91 -1.61
N SER A 60 33.45 -19.01 -1.55
CA SER A 60 33.31 -17.66 -2.15
C SER A 60 33.10 -17.68 -3.67
N SER A 61 33.64 -18.69 -4.37
CA SER A 61 33.39 -18.91 -5.80
C SER A 61 31.91 -19.18 -6.09
N ILE A 62 31.29 -20.07 -5.32
CA ILE A 62 29.87 -20.42 -5.45
C ILE A 62 28.98 -19.23 -5.12
N VAL A 63 29.31 -18.45 -4.09
CA VAL A 63 28.58 -17.20 -3.77
C VAL A 63 28.59 -16.26 -4.98
N LYS A 64 29.75 -16.06 -5.61
CA LYS A 64 29.88 -15.19 -6.79
C LYS A 64 29.02 -15.68 -7.97
N VAL A 65 28.98 -16.99 -8.23
CA VAL A 65 28.15 -17.59 -9.29
C VAL A 65 26.67 -17.39 -8.99
N LEU A 66 26.20 -17.76 -7.79
CA LEU A 66 24.79 -17.62 -7.41
C LEU A 66 24.33 -16.15 -7.32
N ASP A 67 25.20 -15.24 -6.85
CA ASP A 67 24.94 -13.79 -6.87
C ASP A 67 24.87 -13.27 -8.32
N ALA A 68 25.71 -13.77 -9.24
CA ALA A 68 25.65 -13.38 -10.64
C ALA A 68 24.35 -13.81 -11.30
N LEU A 69 23.92 -15.06 -11.10
CA LEU A 69 22.65 -15.58 -11.61
C LEU A 69 21.45 -14.77 -11.09
N ARG A 70 21.36 -14.55 -9.77
CA ARG A 70 20.28 -13.76 -9.16
C ARG A 70 20.29 -12.30 -9.62
N ARG A 71 21.47 -11.69 -9.76
CA ARG A 71 21.62 -10.31 -10.22
C ARG A 71 21.22 -10.14 -11.69
N ASN A 72 21.66 -11.06 -12.56
CA ASN A 72 21.32 -11.04 -13.97
C ASN A 72 19.81 -11.25 -14.15
N PHE A 73 19.23 -12.22 -13.44
CA PHE A 73 17.78 -12.42 -13.43
C PHE A 73 17.01 -11.17 -12.97
N LEU A 74 17.45 -10.52 -11.88
CA LEU A 74 16.79 -9.32 -11.37
C LEU A 74 16.76 -8.18 -12.41
N TRP A 75 17.92 -7.81 -12.95
CA TRP A 75 18.06 -6.61 -13.79
C TRP A 75 17.82 -6.85 -15.28
N GLN A 76 18.28 -7.98 -15.82
CA GLN A 76 18.25 -8.26 -17.25
C GLN A 76 16.98 -9.05 -17.63
N GLY A 77 16.56 -9.99 -16.78
CA GLY A 77 15.57 -10.98 -17.18
C GLY A 77 16.07 -11.80 -18.39
N ASN A 78 15.20 -12.10 -19.35
CA ASN A 78 15.49 -12.93 -20.54
C ASN A 78 15.67 -12.04 -21.78
N LYS A 79 16.00 -10.75 -21.60
CA LYS A 79 16.30 -9.88 -22.74
C LYS A 79 17.64 -10.31 -23.33
N ILE A 80 17.69 -10.40 -24.66
CA ILE A 80 18.91 -10.72 -25.42
C ILE A 80 19.98 -9.63 -25.22
N GLU A 81 19.54 -8.37 -25.06
CA GLU A 81 20.42 -7.24 -24.78
C GLU A 81 20.75 -7.11 -23.29
N LYS A 82 22.00 -6.72 -22.99
CA LYS A 82 22.47 -6.49 -21.63
C LYS A 82 21.70 -5.34 -20.97
N GLY A 83 20.84 -5.68 -20.01
CA GLY A 83 20.17 -4.70 -19.16
C GLY A 83 21.10 -3.99 -18.16
N PHE A 84 20.73 -2.78 -17.72
CA PHE A 84 21.50 -2.00 -16.76
C PHE A 84 21.33 -2.49 -15.32
N ASN A 85 22.45 -2.70 -14.62
CA ASN A 85 22.44 -2.82 -13.17
C ASN A 85 22.20 -1.44 -12.56
N LEU A 86 20.98 -1.19 -12.09
CA LEU A 86 20.58 0.14 -11.60
C LEU A 86 21.15 0.47 -10.22
N VAL A 87 21.29 -0.55 -9.36
CA VAL A 87 21.75 -0.42 -7.97
C VAL A 87 22.84 -1.44 -7.66
N LYS A 88 23.82 -1.06 -6.84
CA LYS A 88 24.91 -1.95 -6.38
C LYS A 88 24.32 -3.15 -5.64
N TRP A 89 24.83 -4.35 -5.93
CA TRP A 89 24.31 -5.61 -5.38
C TRP A 89 24.30 -5.67 -3.84
N PRO A 90 25.33 -5.21 -3.11
CA PRO A 90 25.29 -5.19 -1.64
C PRO A 90 24.14 -4.36 -1.06
N VAL A 91 23.70 -3.30 -1.77
CA VAL A 91 22.55 -2.48 -1.35
C VAL A 91 21.23 -3.22 -1.59
N VAL A 92 21.13 -3.98 -2.68
CA VAL A 92 19.96 -4.84 -2.97
C VAL A 92 19.77 -5.90 -1.89
N GLN A 93 20.88 -6.44 -1.38
CA GLN A 93 20.92 -7.48 -0.34
C GLN A 93 20.61 -6.98 1.08
N GLN A 94 20.48 -5.67 1.28
CA GLN A 94 20.08 -5.13 2.59
C GLN A 94 18.61 -5.44 2.89
N SER A 95 18.25 -5.40 4.18
CA SER A 95 16.86 -5.51 4.59
C SER A 95 16.03 -4.32 4.07
N LYS A 96 14.73 -4.53 3.88
CA LYS A 96 13.80 -3.49 3.44
C LYS A 96 13.79 -2.27 4.37
N GLU A 97 13.99 -2.48 5.67
CA GLU A 97 14.05 -1.43 6.71
C GLU A 97 15.24 -0.49 6.54
N ILE A 98 16.41 -1.04 6.16
CA ILE A 98 17.66 -0.28 5.95
C ILE A 98 17.75 0.21 4.49
N GLY A 99 16.73 -0.11 3.68
CA GLY A 99 16.58 0.38 2.32
C GLY A 99 17.10 -0.56 1.24
N GLY A 100 17.25 -1.85 1.48
CA GLY A 100 17.45 -2.81 0.39
C GLY A 100 16.14 -3.34 -0.20
N LEU A 101 16.24 -4.32 -1.10
CA LEU A 101 15.08 -5.04 -1.65
C LEU A 101 14.74 -6.29 -0.82
N GLY A 102 15.57 -6.65 0.16
CA GLY A 102 15.41 -7.82 1.00
C GLY A 102 15.88 -9.13 0.36
N VAL A 103 16.76 -9.07 -0.65
CA VAL A 103 17.42 -10.25 -1.22
C VAL A 103 18.42 -10.80 -0.20
N ARG A 104 18.50 -12.11 -0.02
CA ARG A 104 19.41 -12.66 1.01
C ARG A 104 20.88 -12.51 0.63
N ASN A 105 21.66 -12.03 1.59
CA ASN A 105 23.12 -12.12 1.52
C ASN A 105 23.54 -13.55 1.90
N LEU A 106 23.93 -14.36 0.91
CA LEU A 106 24.25 -15.78 1.15
C LEU A 106 25.41 -15.98 2.13
N LYS A 107 26.41 -15.09 2.12
CA LYS A 107 27.55 -15.19 3.03
C LYS A 107 27.10 -15.00 4.48
N VAL A 108 26.39 -13.91 4.76
CA VAL A 108 25.86 -13.64 6.11
C VAL A 108 24.86 -14.72 6.52
N HIS A 109 24.01 -15.17 5.60
CA HIS A 109 23.01 -16.20 5.87
C HIS A 109 23.64 -17.56 6.22
N ASN A 110 24.67 -18.00 5.47
CA ASN A 110 25.42 -19.21 5.78
C ASN A 110 26.10 -19.13 7.14
N MET A 111 26.78 -18.01 7.46
CA MET A 111 27.37 -17.84 8.79
C MET A 111 26.30 -17.92 9.89
N SER A 112 25.16 -17.24 9.72
CA SER A 112 24.07 -17.28 10.71
C SER A 112 23.47 -18.68 10.89
N LEU A 113 23.33 -19.45 9.80
CA LEU A 113 22.84 -20.84 9.85
C LEU A 113 23.85 -21.76 10.55
N LEU A 114 25.14 -21.59 10.28
CA LEU A 114 26.20 -22.39 10.90
C LEU A 114 26.35 -22.08 12.40
N SER A 115 26.19 -20.82 12.82
CA SER A 115 26.16 -20.45 14.25
C SER A 115 25.06 -21.16 15.06
N LYS A 116 24.00 -21.66 14.41
CA LYS A 116 22.99 -22.49 15.09
C LYS A 116 23.60 -23.73 15.74
N TRP A 117 24.63 -24.33 15.14
CA TRP A 117 25.28 -25.52 15.70
C TRP A 117 26.05 -25.20 16.98
N LEU A 118 26.69 -24.02 17.07
CA LEU A 118 27.30 -23.54 18.31
C LEU A 118 26.26 -23.29 19.40
N TRP A 119 25.10 -22.75 19.03
CA TRP A 119 24.01 -22.55 19.98
C TRP A 119 23.46 -23.90 20.50
N ARG A 120 23.23 -24.86 19.59
CA ARG A 120 22.78 -26.22 19.95
C ARG A 120 23.80 -26.97 20.80
N TYR A 121 25.09 -26.77 20.56
CA TYR A 121 26.16 -27.35 21.37
C TYR A 121 26.01 -27.00 22.86
N ASN A 122 25.53 -25.78 23.15
CA ASN A 122 25.34 -25.30 24.53
C ASN A 122 24.01 -25.74 25.17
N GLN A 123 22.99 -26.07 24.37
CA GLN A 123 21.68 -26.51 24.88
C GLN A 123 21.50 -28.03 24.92
N GLU A 124 22.04 -28.75 23.95
CA GLU A 124 21.84 -30.20 23.79
C GLU A 124 22.99 -30.97 24.44
N GLU A 125 22.97 -31.13 25.76
CA GLU A 125 24.02 -31.85 26.49
C GLU A 125 24.10 -33.33 26.16
N GLN A 126 22.96 -34.01 26.08
CA GLN A 126 22.86 -35.47 25.89
C GLN A 126 22.88 -35.90 24.41
N ALA A 127 23.23 -35.00 23.49
CA ALA A 127 23.18 -35.32 22.07
C ALA A 127 24.45 -36.04 21.61
N LEU A 128 24.30 -37.24 21.02
CA LEU A 128 25.40 -38.06 20.49
C LEU A 128 26.37 -37.29 19.57
N TRP A 129 25.85 -36.36 18.76
CA TRP A 129 26.69 -35.56 17.87
C TRP A 129 27.64 -34.64 18.63
N LYS A 130 27.26 -34.17 19.83
CA LYS A 130 28.09 -33.34 20.71
C LYS A 130 29.21 -34.19 21.32
N GLU A 131 28.90 -35.40 21.78
CA GLU A 131 29.89 -36.34 22.31
C GLU A 131 30.99 -36.66 21.28
N ILE A 132 30.59 -36.94 20.04
CA ILE A 132 31.54 -37.20 18.95
C ILE A 132 32.43 -35.99 18.68
N ILE A 133 31.87 -34.77 18.73
CA ILE A 133 32.63 -33.53 18.55
C ILE A 133 33.61 -33.32 19.71
N ASN A 134 33.19 -33.56 20.95
CA ASN A 134 34.05 -33.47 22.14
C ASN A 134 35.21 -34.47 22.09
N HIS A 135 34.93 -35.72 21.72
CA HIS A 135 35.98 -36.74 21.57
C HIS A 135 36.97 -36.40 20.46
N LYS A 136 36.51 -35.79 19.36
CA LYS A 136 37.35 -35.47 18.21
C LYS A 136 38.19 -34.19 18.38
N TYR A 137 37.64 -33.15 19.00
CA TYR A 137 38.26 -31.82 19.05
C TYR A 137 38.62 -31.34 20.47
N GLY A 138 38.20 -32.04 21.52
CA GLY A 138 38.38 -31.59 22.90
C GLY A 138 37.48 -30.41 23.31
N GLN A 139 37.51 -30.10 24.60
CA GLN A 139 36.83 -28.95 25.20
C GLN A 139 37.87 -27.96 25.73
N GLU A 140 37.70 -26.68 25.40
CA GLU A 140 38.52 -25.59 25.96
C GLU A 140 37.91 -25.11 27.27
N ASP A 141 36.60 -24.87 27.22
CA ASP A 141 35.75 -24.50 28.35
C ASP A 141 34.44 -25.30 28.27
N LEU A 142 33.61 -25.17 29.31
CA LEU A 142 32.29 -25.83 29.36
C LEU A 142 31.30 -25.27 28.31
N TRP A 143 31.63 -24.13 27.69
CA TRP A 143 30.84 -23.45 26.67
C TRP A 143 31.30 -23.71 25.22
N CYS A 144 32.55 -24.13 25.00
CA CYS A 144 33.09 -24.28 23.64
C CYS A 144 34.17 -25.36 23.49
N THR A 145 34.31 -25.89 22.28
CA THR A 145 35.38 -26.85 21.94
C THR A 145 36.72 -26.15 21.80
N SER A 146 37.84 -26.87 21.87
CA SER A 146 39.17 -26.33 21.60
C SER A 146 39.32 -25.77 20.19
N GLU A 147 40.20 -24.79 20.03
CA GLU A 147 40.57 -24.26 18.73
C GLU A 147 41.22 -25.33 17.85
N VAL A 148 40.76 -25.42 16.61
CA VAL A 148 41.21 -26.47 15.67
C VAL A 148 42.31 -25.90 14.78
N ASN A 149 43.55 -26.05 15.23
CA ASN A 149 44.75 -25.50 14.57
C ASN A 149 45.43 -26.46 13.58
N GLU A 150 44.91 -27.68 13.42
CA GLU A 150 45.48 -28.68 12.52
C GLU A 150 45.26 -28.35 11.03
N THR A 151 46.26 -28.69 10.21
CA THR A 151 46.27 -28.43 8.76
C THR A 151 45.60 -29.53 7.93
N TYR A 152 45.55 -30.77 8.43
CA TYR A 152 44.94 -31.94 7.76
C TYR A 152 43.62 -32.35 8.45
N GLY A 153 42.66 -32.90 7.70
CA GLY A 153 41.41 -33.45 8.26
C GLY A 153 40.38 -32.43 8.79
N VAL A 154 40.65 -31.15 8.57
CA VAL A 154 39.90 -30.04 9.15
C VAL A 154 38.51 -29.91 8.53
N GLY A 155 37.52 -30.47 9.21
CA GLY A 155 36.14 -30.57 8.74
C GLY A 155 35.31 -29.30 8.90
N VAL A 156 34.01 -29.44 8.62
CA VAL A 156 32.96 -28.42 8.79
C VAL A 156 33.06 -27.72 10.16
N TRP A 157 33.36 -28.47 11.22
CA TRP A 157 33.38 -27.96 12.59
C TRP A 157 34.40 -26.85 12.82
N ARG A 158 35.58 -26.85 12.18
CA ARG A 158 36.53 -25.73 12.31
C ARG A 158 35.90 -24.41 11.86
N THR A 159 35.18 -24.43 10.74
CA THR A 159 34.53 -23.21 10.23
C THR A 159 33.40 -22.75 11.15
N ILE A 160 32.71 -23.70 11.78
CA ILE A 160 31.68 -23.43 12.80
C ILE A 160 32.34 -22.86 14.07
N ARG A 161 33.43 -23.46 14.58
CA ARG A 161 34.13 -23.02 15.79
C ARG A 161 34.73 -21.61 15.66
N ASN A 162 35.20 -21.23 14.47
CA ASN A 162 35.67 -19.86 14.20
C ASN A 162 34.56 -18.80 14.30
N LEU A 163 33.28 -19.20 14.32
CA LEU A 163 32.16 -18.28 14.55
C LEU A 163 31.89 -18.02 16.03
N TRP A 164 32.55 -18.75 16.94
CA TRP A 164 32.28 -18.69 18.38
C TRP A 164 32.51 -17.30 18.96
N GLU A 165 33.64 -16.65 18.68
CA GLU A 165 33.93 -15.31 19.20
C GLU A 165 32.83 -14.30 18.85
N SER A 166 32.37 -14.33 17.59
CA SER A 166 31.30 -13.47 17.12
C SER A 166 29.94 -13.79 17.76
N LEU A 167 29.72 -15.03 18.21
CA LEU A 167 28.49 -15.43 18.90
C LEU A 167 28.56 -15.07 20.39
N ASN A 168 29.71 -15.35 21.03
CA ASN A 168 29.96 -15.13 22.44
C ASN A 168 29.86 -13.65 22.80
N ASN A 169 30.49 -12.77 22.01
CA ASN A 169 30.43 -11.30 22.19
C ASN A 169 29.01 -10.72 22.10
N ASN A 170 28.04 -11.48 21.58
CA ASN A 170 26.64 -11.08 21.45
C ASN A 170 25.70 -11.86 22.36
N SER A 171 26.25 -12.74 23.21
CA SER A 171 25.52 -13.59 24.14
C SER A 171 25.80 -13.13 25.58
N LYS A 172 24.89 -13.47 26.49
CA LYS A 172 25.00 -13.26 27.92
C LYS A 172 24.80 -14.61 28.61
N ILE A 173 25.52 -14.87 29.68
CA ILE A 173 25.32 -16.08 30.47
C ILE A 173 24.19 -15.83 31.46
N VAL A 174 23.23 -16.75 31.54
CA VAL A 174 22.20 -16.77 32.56
C VAL A 174 22.48 -17.97 33.44
N VAL A 175 22.87 -17.67 34.67
CA VAL A 175 23.22 -18.67 35.68
C VAL A 175 21.94 -19.34 36.19
N GLY A 176 21.92 -20.66 36.12
CA GLY A 176 20.90 -21.53 36.69
C GLY A 176 21.49 -22.25 37.89
N ARG A 177 21.85 -23.53 37.72
CA ARG A 177 22.53 -24.36 38.72
C ARG A 177 23.92 -23.84 39.09
N GLY A 178 24.61 -23.16 38.17
CA GLY A 178 25.96 -22.64 38.37
C GLY A 178 27.06 -23.68 38.16
N ASP A 179 26.77 -24.81 37.53
CA ASP A 179 27.67 -25.96 37.33
C ASP A 179 28.58 -25.81 36.10
N LYS A 180 28.26 -24.89 35.18
CA LYS A 180 29.07 -24.58 33.99
C LYS A 180 29.76 -23.24 34.04
N THR A 181 29.17 -22.28 34.76
CA THR A 181 29.65 -20.90 34.79
C THR A 181 30.79 -20.74 35.80
N LYS A 182 31.94 -20.26 35.35
CA LYS A 182 33.10 -19.96 36.21
C LYS A 182 32.96 -18.56 36.81
N PHE A 183 33.13 -18.44 38.13
CA PHE A 183 32.88 -17.17 38.83
C PHE A 183 33.74 -16.01 38.32
N TRP A 184 35.06 -16.23 38.15
CA TRP A 184 35.99 -15.17 37.77
C TRP A 184 36.21 -15.01 36.26
N LEU A 185 36.02 -16.08 35.50
CA LEU A 185 36.46 -16.17 34.09
C LEU A 185 35.33 -15.92 33.08
N ASP A 186 34.06 -16.05 33.50
CA ASP A 186 32.90 -15.83 32.65
C ASP A 186 32.22 -14.47 32.94
N ASP A 187 31.69 -13.81 31.91
CA ASP A 187 30.87 -12.60 32.07
C ASP A 187 29.40 -12.97 32.36
N TRP A 188 29.14 -13.32 33.62
CA TRP A 188 27.80 -13.65 34.10
C TRP A 188 27.08 -12.47 34.77
N CYS A 189 27.82 -11.44 35.21
CA CYS A 189 27.24 -10.20 35.76
C CYS A 189 26.79 -9.21 34.67
N GLY A 190 27.26 -9.37 33.42
CA GLY A 190 26.92 -8.50 32.30
C GLY A 190 27.64 -7.15 32.28
N ASN A 191 28.61 -6.96 33.18
CA ASN A 191 29.47 -5.77 33.28
C ASN A 191 30.92 -6.05 32.80
N GLY A 192 31.17 -7.25 32.26
CA GLY A 192 32.50 -7.73 31.91
C GLY A 192 32.99 -8.83 32.86
N ILE A 193 34.12 -9.43 32.51
CA ILE A 193 34.72 -10.54 33.26
C ILE A 193 35.27 -10.01 34.59
N LEU A 194 34.89 -10.63 35.72
CA LEU A 194 35.31 -10.19 37.05
C LEU A 194 36.83 -10.18 37.24
N ARG A 195 37.55 -11.11 36.62
CA ARG A 195 39.04 -11.11 36.58
C ARG A 195 39.60 -9.80 36.02
N ASP A 196 39.01 -9.28 34.96
CA ASP A 196 39.52 -8.11 34.26
C ASP A 196 39.10 -6.81 34.97
N LEU A 197 37.94 -6.83 35.65
CA LEU A 197 37.46 -5.73 36.49
C LEU A 197 38.22 -5.63 37.82
N PHE A 198 38.54 -6.76 38.44
CA PHE A 198 39.21 -6.83 39.74
C PHE A 198 40.47 -7.73 39.71
N PRO A 199 41.51 -7.35 38.95
CA PRO A 199 42.70 -8.19 38.77
C PRO A 199 43.50 -8.42 40.06
N ILE A 200 43.48 -7.44 40.98
CA ILE A 200 44.15 -7.54 42.28
C ILE A 200 43.50 -8.63 43.12
N LEU A 201 42.16 -8.60 43.26
CA LEU A 201 41.40 -9.62 44.01
C LEU A 201 41.53 -11.01 43.39
N PHE A 202 41.53 -11.10 42.06
CA PHE A 202 41.75 -12.37 41.37
C PHE A 202 43.14 -12.97 41.67
N SER A 203 44.19 -12.15 41.73
CA SER A 203 45.56 -12.62 41.97
C SER A 203 45.77 -13.25 43.34
N ILE A 204 45.05 -12.76 44.36
CA ILE A 204 45.13 -13.23 45.75
C ILE A 204 44.10 -14.31 46.06
N CYS A 205 43.16 -14.57 45.16
CA CYS A 205 42.13 -15.60 45.28
C CYS A 205 42.75 -17.01 45.12
N THR A 206 42.28 -17.95 45.94
CA THR A 206 42.71 -19.35 45.88
C THR A 206 41.81 -20.16 44.94
N ASN A 207 40.53 -19.81 44.88
CA ASN A 207 39.49 -20.46 44.08
C ASN A 207 39.22 -19.72 42.74
N THR A 208 40.28 -19.46 41.97
CA THR A 208 40.19 -18.69 40.70
C THR A 208 39.42 -19.40 39.59
N ASN A 209 39.39 -20.73 39.59
CA ASN A 209 38.71 -21.56 38.57
C ASN A 209 37.37 -22.15 39.06
N SER A 210 36.90 -21.78 40.26
CA SER A 210 35.69 -22.36 40.84
C SER A 210 34.41 -21.91 40.15
N LYS A 211 33.43 -22.80 40.19
CA LYS A 211 32.10 -22.63 39.58
C LYS A 211 31.17 -21.84 40.50
N ILE A 212 30.12 -21.24 39.95
CA ILE A 212 29.17 -20.47 40.79
C ILE A 212 28.49 -21.38 41.83
N GLU A 213 28.17 -22.63 41.49
CA GLU A 213 27.60 -23.60 42.44
C GLU A 213 28.51 -23.84 43.66
N GLU A 214 29.83 -23.83 43.47
CA GLU A 214 30.82 -24.03 44.54
C GLU A 214 31.07 -22.75 45.36
N MET A 215 30.85 -21.59 44.73
CA MET A 215 31.15 -20.26 45.28
C MET A 215 29.94 -19.63 45.99
N TRP A 216 28.73 -20.04 45.67
CA TRP A 216 27.50 -19.44 46.21
C TRP A 216 26.81 -20.40 47.19
N SER A 217 26.45 -19.88 48.35
CA SER A 217 25.60 -20.56 49.32
C SER A 217 24.47 -19.63 49.78
N PRO A 218 23.38 -20.14 50.38
CA PRO A 218 22.36 -19.30 51.01
C PRO A 218 22.90 -18.37 52.10
N GLN A 219 24.12 -18.62 52.59
CA GLN A 219 24.82 -17.82 53.61
C GLN A 219 25.72 -16.74 52.98
N GLY A 220 25.87 -16.72 51.65
CA GLY A 220 26.65 -15.74 50.90
C GLY A 220 27.71 -16.37 49.98
N TRP A 221 28.55 -15.50 49.43
CA TRP A 221 29.66 -15.85 48.54
C TRP A 221 30.89 -16.36 49.32
N ASN A 222 31.41 -17.52 48.95
CA ASN A 222 32.58 -18.15 49.55
C ASN A 222 33.86 -17.84 48.73
N ILE A 223 34.38 -16.62 48.89
CA ILE A 223 35.62 -16.18 48.21
C ILE A 223 36.80 -16.36 49.18
N ILE A 224 37.73 -17.24 48.84
CA ILE A 224 38.88 -17.58 49.70
C ILE A 224 40.12 -16.88 49.18
N PHE A 225 40.75 -16.07 50.02
CA PHE A 225 42.00 -15.39 49.72
C PHE A 225 43.19 -16.09 50.39
N ARG A 226 44.35 -16.05 49.75
CA ARG A 226 45.61 -16.62 50.27
C ARG A 226 46.14 -15.88 51.51
N ARG A 227 45.68 -14.65 51.73
CA ARG A 227 46.01 -13.77 52.85
C ARG A 227 44.83 -12.87 53.19
N LEU A 228 44.89 -12.20 54.33
CA LEU A 228 43.95 -11.12 54.65
C LEU A 228 44.07 -9.97 53.65
N LEU A 229 42.94 -9.33 53.36
CA LEU A 229 42.88 -8.14 52.52
C LEU A 229 43.56 -6.97 53.23
N ASN A 230 44.37 -6.22 52.50
CA ASN A 230 44.93 -4.97 53.01
C ASN A 230 43.91 -3.83 52.86
N ASP A 231 44.07 -2.75 53.62
CA ASP A 231 43.11 -1.63 53.65
C ASP A 231 42.76 -1.08 52.25
N TRP A 232 43.74 -1.00 51.34
CA TRP A 232 43.52 -0.51 49.96
C TRP A 232 42.82 -1.52 49.03
N GLU A 233 42.69 -2.79 49.43
CA GLU A 233 42.00 -3.84 48.66
C GLU A 233 40.54 -4.02 49.11
N ILE A 234 40.19 -3.49 50.28
CA ILE A 234 38.84 -3.55 50.85
C ILE A 234 37.85 -2.80 49.97
N ASP A 235 38.21 -1.61 49.49
CA ASP A 235 37.33 -0.81 48.61
C ASP A 235 36.97 -1.58 47.33
N GLY A 236 37.96 -2.24 46.69
CA GLY A 236 37.72 -3.09 45.52
C GLY A 236 36.85 -4.32 45.84
N MET A 237 36.95 -4.87 47.05
CA MET A 237 36.09 -5.98 47.49
C MET A 237 34.65 -5.51 47.72
N VAL A 238 34.45 -4.32 48.29
CA VAL A 238 33.11 -3.72 48.47
C VAL A 238 32.44 -3.45 47.12
N GLU A 239 33.18 -2.91 46.15
CA GLU A 239 32.68 -2.73 44.78
C GLU A 239 32.33 -4.08 44.12
N CYS A 240 33.20 -5.09 44.25
CA CYS A 240 32.94 -6.42 43.73
C CYS A 240 31.68 -7.05 44.35
N LEU A 241 31.53 -6.98 45.68
CA LEU A 241 30.34 -7.45 46.41
C LEU A 241 29.08 -6.68 46.00
N GLY A 242 29.18 -5.37 45.77
CA GLY A 242 28.08 -4.54 45.26
C GLY A 242 27.60 -4.98 43.86
N LEU A 243 28.53 -5.37 42.98
CA LEU A 243 28.19 -5.87 41.65
C LEU A 243 27.54 -7.27 41.68
N ILE A 244 28.04 -8.18 42.53
CA ILE A 244 27.49 -9.55 42.63
C ILE A 244 26.30 -9.66 43.58
N GLY A 245 26.05 -8.66 44.43
CA GLY A 245 24.98 -8.67 45.43
C GLY A 245 23.57 -8.67 44.84
N GLY A 246 23.42 -8.28 43.57
CA GLY A 246 22.16 -8.37 42.82
C GLY A 246 21.83 -9.78 42.29
N PHE A 247 22.65 -10.79 42.59
CA PHE A 247 22.44 -12.16 42.14
C PHE A 247 21.29 -12.84 42.92
N PRO A 248 20.24 -13.34 42.26
CA PRO A 248 19.07 -13.92 42.93
C PRO A 248 19.31 -15.33 43.51
N GLY A 249 20.48 -15.92 43.28
CA GLY A 249 20.85 -17.27 43.71
C GLY A 249 20.75 -18.33 42.60
N THR A 250 21.26 -19.52 42.90
CA THR A 250 21.23 -20.68 41.99
C THR A 250 19.85 -21.33 41.94
N THR A 251 19.48 -21.90 40.80
CA THR A 251 18.19 -22.58 40.56
C THR A 251 18.39 -24.02 40.11
N LEU A 252 17.31 -24.80 39.98
CA LEU A 252 17.37 -26.19 39.49
C LEU A 252 17.56 -26.29 37.97
N GLU A 253 17.35 -25.19 37.24
CA GLU A 253 17.52 -25.11 35.78
C GLU A 253 19.01 -25.11 35.39
N PRO A 254 19.39 -25.68 34.23
CA PRO A 254 20.78 -25.67 33.79
C PRO A 254 21.25 -24.26 33.38
N ASP A 255 22.56 -24.03 33.53
CA ASP A 255 23.20 -22.82 33.01
C ASP A 255 23.01 -22.70 31.49
N ARG A 256 22.61 -21.51 31.03
CA ARG A 256 22.27 -21.28 29.61
C ARG A 256 22.78 -19.96 29.08
N LEU A 257 23.00 -19.92 27.77
CA LEU A 257 23.24 -18.69 27.03
C LEU A 257 21.91 -18.00 26.70
N ALA A 258 21.88 -16.68 26.88
CA ALA A 258 20.82 -15.79 26.43
C ALA A 258 21.37 -14.82 25.38
N TRP A 259 20.56 -14.51 24.37
CA TRP A 259 20.93 -13.57 23.31
C TRP A 259 20.89 -12.12 23.82
N GLY A 260 22.02 -11.40 23.77
CA GLY A 260 22.18 -10.10 24.44
C GLY A 260 21.43 -8.93 23.81
N HIS A 261 20.95 -9.05 22.57
CA HIS A 261 20.33 -7.94 21.82
C HIS A 261 18.79 -7.89 21.90
N HIS A 262 18.14 -8.79 22.66
CA HIS A 262 16.67 -8.81 22.78
C HIS A 262 16.22 -9.13 24.21
N LYS A 263 15.09 -8.56 24.65
CA LYS A 263 14.58 -8.69 26.03
C LYS A 263 14.28 -10.13 26.43
N ASP A 264 13.74 -10.92 25.49
CA ASP A 264 13.37 -12.32 25.75
C ASP A 264 14.57 -13.28 25.82
N GLY A 265 15.78 -12.84 25.49
CA GLY A 265 16.99 -13.69 25.51
C GLY A 265 17.00 -14.86 24.52
N VAL A 266 15.96 -15.05 23.70
CA VAL A 266 15.86 -16.19 22.77
C VAL A 266 16.71 -15.99 21.51
N PHE A 267 17.55 -16.97 21.20
CA PHE A 267 18.32 -17.03 19.95
C PHE A 267 17.45 -17.45 18.77
N SER A 268 17.65 -16.80 17.62
CA SER A 268 17.19 -17.31 16.34
C SER A 268 18.15 -16.93 15.22
N VAL A 269 18.28 -17.80 14.22
CA VAL A 269 19.10 -17.56 13.04
C VAL A 269 18.70 -16.27 12.32
N ASN A 270 17.40 -15.97 12.27
CA ASN A 270 16.89 -14.74 11.65
C ASN A 270 17.33 -13.47 12.40
N ARG A 271 17.35 -13.51 13.75
CA ARG A 271 17.84 -12.40 14.58
C ARG A 271 19.34 -12.16 14.35
N LEU A 272 20.14 -13.23 14.36
CA LEU A 272 21.58 -13.15 14.08
C LEU A 272 21.87 -12.62 12.66
N TYR A 273 21.10 -13.08 11.66
CA TYR A 273 21.22 -12.61 10.28
C TYR A 273 20.93 -11.10 10.16
N ASN A 274 19.83 -10.62 10.76
CA ASN A 274 19.48 -9.20 10.74
C ASN A 274 20.52 -8.33 11.45
N TRP A 275 21.10 -8.83 12.55
CA TRP A 275 22.22 -8.17 13.23
C TRP A 275 23.47 -8.09 12.34
N GLY A 276 23.84 -9.20 11.70
CA GLY A 276 24.98 -9.25 10.76
C GLY A 276 24.82 -8.29 9.57
N LEU A 277 23.58 -8.16 9.05
CA LEU A 277 23.27 -7.17 8.02
C LEU A 277 23.43 -5.73 8.50
N LYS A 278 22.99 -5.40 9.73
CA LYS A 278 23.14 -4.06 10.31
C LYS A 278 24.62 -3.67 10.47
N ARG A 279 25.48 -4.62 10.83
CA ARG A 279 26.94 -4.39 10.91
C ARG A 279 27.57 -4.13 9.55
N CYS A 280 27.08 -4.80 8.50
CA CYS A 280 27.58 -4.62 7.13
C CYS A 280 27.03 -3.38 6.42
N ALA A 281 25.91 -2.82 6.90
CA ALA A 281 25.28 -1.65 6.32
C ALA A 281 25.70 -0.39 7.09
N GLY A 282 26.31 0.59 6.41
CA GLY A 282 26.43 1.94 6.97
C GLY A 282 25.05 2.51 7.34
N ARG A 283 24.97 3.43 8.31
CA ARG A 283 23.71 4.07 8.74
C ARG A 283 22.97 4.65 7.53
N SER A 284 21.98 3.92 7.03
CA SER A 284 21.08 4.34 5.97
C SER A 284 19.82 4.88 6.62
N ILE A 285 19.82 6.18 6.92
CA ILE A 285 18.64 6.90 7.39
C ILE A 285 17.87 7.30 6.15
N GLY A 286 16.75 6.63 5.88
CA GLY A 286 15.90 6.93 4.73
C GLY A 286 14.45 6.50 4.94
N PRO A 287 13.53 6.99 4.11
CA PRO A 287 12.07 6.78 4.25
C PRO A 287 11.62 5.39 3.81
N TRP A 288 12.42 4.34 4.05
CA TRP A 288 12.19 3.02 3.47
C TRP A 288 10.89 2.39 4.00
N ASN A 289 10.57 2.63 5.27
CA ASN A 289 9.32 2.20 5.87
C ASN A 289 8.09 2.81 5.17
N THR A 290 8.18 4.04 4.66
CA THR A 290 7.11 4.69 3.87
C THR A 290 6.79 3.87 2.63
N ILE A 291 7.82 3.42 1.93
CA ILE A 291 7.67 2.69 0.68
C ILE A 291 7.07 1.31 0.94
N TRP A 292 7.66 0.54 1.86
CA TRP A 292 7.30 -0.87 2.04
C TRP A 292 5.97 -1.07 2.79
N LYS A 293 5.61 -0.15 3.70
CA LYS A 293 4.32 -0.16 4.40
C LYS A 293 3.18 0.52 3.64
N SER A 294 3.41 0.96 2.39
CA SER A 294 2.34 1.47 1.52
C SER A 294 1.41 0.33 1.05
N VAL A 295 0.23 0.69 0.55
CA VAL A 295 -0.77 -0.26 0.01
C VAL A 295 -0.44 -0.64 -1.44
N ALA A 296 0.50 0.06 -2.08
CA ALA A 296 0.86 -0.15 -3.47
C ALA A 296 1.33 -1.59 -3.80
N PRO A 297 1.07 -2.10 -5.01
CA PRO A 297 1.57 -3.40 -5.45
C PRO A 297 3.10 -3.50 -5.42
N ALA A 298 3.64 -4.71 -5.29
CA ALA A 298 5.09 -4.95 -5.19
C ALA A 298 5.90 -4.34 -6.35
N LYS A 299 5.36 -4.34 -7.58
CA LYS A 299 5.98 -3.71 -8.75
C LYS A 299 6.17 -2.20 -8.56
N VAL A 300 5.18 -1.53 -7.97
CA VAL A 300 5.16 -0.10 -7.72
C VAL A 300 6.05 0.25 -6.53
N LYS A 301 6.06 -0.57 -5.47
CA LYS A 301 6.99 -0.40 -4.33
C LYS A 301 8.45 -0.46 -4.78
N CYS A 302 8.81 -1.45 -5.61
CA CYS A 302 10.17 -1.56 -6.16
C CYS A 302 10.52 -0.38 -7.07
N PHE A 303 9.56 0.11 -7.86
CA PHE A 303 9.75 1.31 -8.67
C PHE A 303 9.95 2.57 -7.81
N THR A 304 9.11 2.78 -6.81
CA THR A 304 9.19 3.89 -5.85
C THR A 304 10.54 3.89 -5.12
N TRP A 305 11.06 2.71 -4.78
CA TRP A 305 12.40 2.54 -4.22
C TRP A 305 13.52 2.99 -5.19
N LEU A 306 13.39 2.73 -6.50
CA LEU A 306 14.33 3.26 -7.50
C LEU A 306 14.24 4.79 -7.64
N VAL A 307 13.03 5.35 -7.56
CA VAL A 307 12.79 6.81 -7.61
C VAL A 307 13.48 7.49 -6.44
N ALA A 308 13.24 7.01 -5.22
CA ALA A 308 13.84 7.56 -4.00
C ALA A 308 15.38 7.50 -3.99
N ARG A 309 15.97 6.51 -4.68
CA ARG A 309 17.44 6.42 -4.85
C ARG A 309 18.00 7.20 -6.03
N LYS A 310 17.15 7.91 -6.80
CA LYS A 310 17.54 8.60 -8.04
C LYS A 310 18.19 7.64 -9.06
N LYS A 311 17.68 6.40 -9.16
CA LYS A 311 18.20 5.33 -10.05
C LYS A 311 17.26 4.92 -11.18
N CYS A 312 16.12 5.58 -11.32
CA CYS A 312 15.28 5.46 -12.51
C CYS A 312 16.02 5.96 -13.76
N LEU A 313 15.71 5.37 -14.91
CA LEU A 313 16.33 5.71 -16.19
C LEU A 313 15.72 6.99 -16.79
N THR A 314 15.88 8.12 -16.09
CA THR A 314 15.61 9.45 -16.65
C THR A 314 16.71 9.84 -17.64
N HIS A 315 16.48 10.86 -18.47
CA HIS A 315 17.51 11.30 -19.43
C HIS A 315 18.84 11.65 -18.73
N GLU A 316 18.80 12.36 -17.60
CA GLU A 316 19.99 12.65 -16.80
C GLU A 316 20.74 11.36 -16.35
N ALA A 317 20.01 10.33 -15.93
CA ALA A 317 20.60 9.08 -15.47
C ALA A 317 21.19 8.25 -16.62
N MET A 318 20.62 8.37 -17.82
CA MET A 318 21.14 7.75 -19.04
C MET A 318 22.39 8.48 -19.55
N GLN A 319 22.40 9.82 -19.53
CA GLN A 319 23.57 10.63 -19.89
C GLN A 319 24.77 10.35 -18.97
N LYS A 320 24.54 10.25 -17.65
CA LYS A 320 25.57 9.84 -16.68
C LYS A 320 26.15 8.44 -16.92
N ARG A 321 25.50 7.63 -17.77
CA ARG A 321 25.95 6.29 -18.18
C ARG A 321 26.57 6.29 -19.58
N GLY A 322 26.82 7.46 -20.17
CA GLY A 322 27.47 7.61 -21.48
C GLY A 322 26.52 7.46 -22.68
N ILE A 323 25.20 7.47 -22.47
CA ILE A 323 24.23 7.42 -23.58
C ILE A 323 23.97 8.85 -24.05
N ASN A 324 24.26 9.13 -25.32
CA ASN A 324 24.05 10.44 -25.92
C ASN A 324 22.56 10.62 -26.28
N ILE A 325 21.87 11.46 -25.52
CA ILE A 325 20.46 11.81 -25.73
C ILE A 325 20.25 13.29 -25.42
N VAL A 326 19.35 13.93 -26.16
CA VAL A 326 18.94 15.30 -25.88
C VAL A 326 17.99 15.29 -24.68
N SER A 327 18.42 15.87 -23.57
CA SER A 327 17.60 15.90 -22.35
C SER A 327 16.54 16.99 -22.44
N ARG A 328 15.29 16.60 -22.61
CA ARG A 328 14.11 17.47 -22.46
C ARG A 328 12.99 16.69 -21.79
N CYS A 329 12.29 17.31 -20.84
CA CYS A 329 11.15 16.70 -20.16
C CYS A 329 9.97 16.65 -21.13
N LEU A 330 9.48 15.44 -21.44
CA LEU A 330 8.38 15.25 -22.38
C LEU A 330 6.99 15.60 -21.83
N LEU A 331 6.91 15.87 -20.52
CA LEU A 331 5.68 16.33 -19.89
C LEU A 331 5.50 17.83 -20.07
N CYS A 332 6.46 18.65 -19.63
CA CYS A 332 6.38 20.11 -19.70
C CYS A 332 6.98 20.70 -20.98
N LYS A 333 7.83 19.96 -21.68
CA LYS A 333 8.58 20.40 -22.88
C LYS A 333 9.44 21.66 -22.64
N GLU A 334 9.75 22.05 -21.41
CA GLU A 334 10.49 23.29 -21.12
C GLU A 334 11.84 23.06 -20.43
N ALA A 335 11.93 22.08 -19.52
CA ALA A 335 13.12 21.86 -18.70
C ALA A 335 13.79 20.50 -18.97
N LEU A 336 15.00 20.33 -18.44
CA LEU A 336 15.74 19.06 -18.50
C LEU A 336 15.03 17.95 -17.71
N GLU A 337 15.07 16.71 -18.22
CA GLU A 337 14.46 15.57 -17.55
C GLU A 337 15.38 15.02 -16.45
N THR A 338 15.26 15.60 -15.26
CA THR A 338 15.91 15.12 -14.02
C THR A 338 14.92 14.33 -13.16
N ASN A 339 15.41 13.52 -12.22
CA ASN A 339 14.55 12.78 -11.29
C ASN A 339 13.64 13.72 -10.47
N LYS A 340 14.20 14.82 -9.95
CA LYS A 340 13.42 15.82 -9.19
C LYS A 340 12.41 16.56 -10.06
N HIS A 341 12.79 16.93 -11.28
CA HIS A 341 11.88 17.63 -12.18
C HIS A 341 10.71 16.72 -12.59
N LEU A 342 10.99 15.52 -13.09
CA LEU A 342 9.96 14.61 -13.59
C LEU A 342 8.89 14.28 -12.53
N PHE A 343 9.32 13.95 -11.31
CA PHE A 343 8.45 13.42 -10.26
C PHE A 343 7.90 14.46 -9.27
N MET A 344 8.44 15.69 -9.24
CA MET A 344 8.04 16.70 -8.26
C MET A 344 7.80 18.08 -8.89
N HIS A 345 8.79 18.65 -9.59
CA HIS A 345 8.76 20.07 -9.99
C HIS A 345 8.26 20.34 -11.42
N CYS A 346 7.98 19.32 -12.20
CA CYS A 346 7.37 19.47 -13.54
C CYS A 346 5.99 20.12 -13.40
N LYS A 347 5.68 21.14 -14.22
CA LYS A 347 4.38 21.85 -14.19
C LYS A 347 3.18 20.89 -14.19
N VAL A 348 3.22 19.83 -15.02
CA VAL A 348 2.19 18.80 -15.10
C VAL A 348 2.12 17.99 -13.79
N THR A 349 3.26 17.55 -13.27
CA THR A 349 3.34 16.75 -12.05
C THR A 349 2.93 17.56 -10.81
N ALA A 350 3.31 18.85 -10.74
CA ALA A 350 2.93 19.77 -9.68
C ALA A 350 1.41 19.95 -9.58
N GLN A 351 0.71 20.04 -10.72
CA GLN A 351 -0.76 20.10 -10.73
C GLN A 351 -1.43 18.79 -10.27
N VAL A 352 -0.77 17.63 -10.43
CA VAL A 352 -1.26 16.37 -9.87
C VAL A 352 -1.03 16.32 -8.36
N TRP A 353 0.10 16.82 -7.88
CA TRP A 353 0.35 17.00 -6.44
C TRP A 353 -0.65 17.94 -5.79
N ALA A 354 -1.01 19.03 -6.49
CA ALA A 354 -1.96 20.03 -6.02
C ALA A 354 -3.31 19.42 -5.61
N LEU A 355 -3.76 18.35 -6.29
CA LEU A 355 -4.99 17.63 -5.95
C LEU A 355 -4.98 17.04 -4.53
N PHE A 356 -3.83 16.59 -4.07
CA PHE A 356 -3.71 15.95 -2.77
C PHE A 356 -3.32 16.97 -1.70
N THR A 357 -2.50 17.97 -2.03
CA THR A 357 -2.16 19.03 -1.08
C THR A 357 -3.36 19.91 -0.75
N SER A 358 -4.31 20.10 -1.68
CA SER A 358 -5.58 20.80 -1.39
C SER A 358 -6.44 20.03 -0.39
N ILE A 359 -6.42 18.69 -0.41
CA ILE A 359 -7.14 17.84 0.56
C ILE A 359 -6.56 18.00 1.98
N ALA A 360 -5.26 18.23 2.09
CA ALA A 360 -4.58 18.41 3.39
C ALA A 360 -4.74 19.83 3.98
N ASN A 361 -5.42 20.75 3.29
CA ASN A 361 -5.73 22.13 3.72
C ASN A 361 -4.53 22.95 4.26
N GLU A 362 -3.32 22.70 3.75
CA GLU A 362 -2.08 23.38 4.17
C GLU A 362 -1.22 23.80 2.97
N TYR A 363 -0.48 24.92 3.13
CA TYR A 363 0.55 25.33 2.17
C TYR A 363 1.68 24.29 2.10
N TRP A 364 1.86 23.67 0.93
CA TRP A 364 2.91 22.67 0.69
C TRP A 364 4.08 23.27 -0.10
N THR A 365 5.27 23.24 0.50
CA THR A 365 6.52 23.54 -0.20
C THR A 365 7.17 22.23 -0.63
N MET A 366 7.38 22.07 -1.95
CA MET A 366 7.95 20.86 -2.50
C MET A 366 9.44 20.75 -2.14
N PRO A 367 9.89 19.65 -1.49
CA PRO A 367 11.29 19.48 -1.10
C PRO A 367 12.21 19.25 -2.31
N GLU A 368 13.52 19.40 -2.11
CA GLU A 368 14.50 19.30 -3.20
C GLU A 368 14.72 17.86 -3.70
N HIS A 369 14.52 16.85 -2.85
CA HIS A 369 14.75 15.45 -3.19
C HIS A 369 13.53 14.56 -2.95
N THR A 370 13.40 13.53 -3.80
CA THR A 370 12.31 12.54 -3.73
C THR A 370 12.35 11.70 -2.44
N SER A 371 13.53 11.47 -1.86
CA SER A 371 13.68 10.86 -0.53
C SER A 371 13.08 11.72 0.58
N ASP A 372 13.26 13.03 0.48
CA ASP A 372 12.86 13.96 1.52
C ASP A 372 11.33 14.11 1.48
N LEU A 373 10.76 14.10 0.26
CA LEU A 373 9.32 14.02 0.04
C LEU A 373 8.68 12.86 0.80
N LEU A 374 9.19 11.62 0.64
CA LEU A 374 8.63 10.47 1.35
C LEU A 374 8.78 10.56 2.88
N SER A 375 9.80 11.29 3.35
CA SER A 375 10.07 11.48 4.78
C SER A 375 9.12 12.50 5.42
N CYS A 376 8.86 13.62 4.73
CA CYS A 376 7.94 14.66 5.22
C CYS A 376 6.46 14.33 4.94
N TRP A 377 6.15 13.62 3.86
CA TRP A 377 4.78 13.32 3.43
C TRP A 377 3.97 12.54 4.47
N ILE A 378 4.58 11.56 5.16
CA ILE A 378 3.88 10.77 6.20
C ILE A 378 3.49 11.62 7.41
N LYS A 379 4.30 12.64 7.76
CA LYS A 379 4.10 13.41 8.99
C LYS A 379 2.79 14.19 9.00
N ARG A 380 2.18 14.40 7.82
CA ARG A 380 0.98 15.23 7.63
C ARG A 380 -0.33 14.44 7.38
N GLY A 381 -0.29 13.11 7.24
CA GLY A 381 -1.53 12.34 7.16
C GLY A 381 -2.24 12.39 8.51
N GLY A 382 -3.55 12.68 8.56
CA GLY A 382 -4.31 12.88 9.81
C GLY A 382 -4.42 11.64 10.70
N SER A 383 -5.60 11.01 10.77
CA SER A 383 -5.86 9.85 11.63
C SER A 383 -4.95 8.64 11.28
N LYS A 384 -4.84 7.63 12.17
CA LYS A 384 -4.04 6.42 11.92
C LYS A 384 -4.44 5.70 10.63
N SER A 385 -5.72 5.74 10.27
CA SER A 385 -6.28 5.14 9.06
C SER A 385 -6.00 5.98 7.81
N GLN A 386 -6.15 7.31 7.89
CA GLN A 386 -5.79 8.24 6.81
C GLN A 386 -4.30 8.13 6.43
N LYS A 387 -3.42 7.96 7.43
CA LYS A 387 -1.98 7.74 7.21
C LYS A 387 -1.67 6.52 6.33
N ARG A 388 -2.57 5.54 6.20
CA ARG A 388 -2.35 4.29 5.44
C ARG A 388 -2.50 4.49 3.94
N TRP A 389 -3.59 5.12 3.48
CA TRP A 389 -3.75 5.45 2.06
C TRP A 389 -2.92 6.67 1.66
N TRP A 390 -2.76 7.66 2.55
CA TRP A 390 -1.94 8.85 2.32
C TRP A 390 -0.47 8.49 2.01
N ARG A 391 0.07 7.47 2.68
CA ARG A 391 1.41 6.90 2.41
C ARG A 391 1.55 6.35 0.98
N THR A 392 0.45 6.00 0.33
CA THR A 392 0.43 5.37 -0.99
C THR A 392 0.38 6.41 -2.13
N VAL A 393 -0.04 7.64 -1.83
CA VAL A 393 -0.17 8.74 -2.81
C VAL A 393 1.12 8.99 -3.62
N PRO A 394 2.32 9.15 -3.00
CA PRO A 394 3.54 9.39 -3.77
C PRO A 394 3.87 8.26 -4.75
N ALA A 395 3.68 7.02 -4.30
CA ALA A 395 3.93 5.84 -5.12
C ALA A 395 2.96 5.77 -6.33
N CYS A 396 1.70 6.16 -6.13
CA CYS A 396 0.70 6.22 -7.21
C CYS A 396 1.05 7.30 -8.25
N ILE A 397 1.30 8.54 -7.79
CA ILE A 397 1.64 9.67 -8.67
C ILE A 397 2.89 9.32 -9.49
N TRP A 398 3.97 8.89 -8.84
CA TRP A 398 5.20 8.57 -9.55
C TRP A 398 5.03 7.44 -10.55
N TRP A 399 4.22 6.43 -10.24
CA TRP A 399 3.96 5.32 -11.17
C TRP A 399 3.18 5.76 -12.41
N ILE A 400 2.14 6.58 -12.24
CA ILE A 400 1.34 7.08 -13.37
C ILE A 400 2.16 8.04 -14.23
N ILE A 401 2.89 8.97 -13.61
CA ILE A 401 3.78 9.90 -14.32
C ILE A 401 4.85 9.16 -15.11
N TRP A 402 5.43 8.09 -14.54
CA TRP A 402 6.39 7.24 -15.24
C TRP A 402 5.77 6.52 -16.43
N LYS A 403 4.57 5.96 -16.28
CA LYS A 403 3.85 5.31 -17.39
C LYS A 403 3.52 6.30 -18.49
N GLU A 404 3.01 7.48 -18.13
CA GLU A 404 2.70 8.54 -19.10
C GLU A 404 3.96 8.97 -19.86
N ARG A 405 5.07 9.23 -19.15
CA ARG A 405 6.36 9.56 -19.78
C ARG A 405 6.82 8.48 -20.76
N ASN A 406 6.70 7.21 -20.40
CA ASN A 406 7.08 6.11 -21.29
C ASN A 406 6.14 5.96 -22.49
N GLN A 407 4.84 6.18 -22.33
CA GLN A 407 3.88 6.18 -23.44
C GLN A 407 4.19 7.29 -24.45
N ARG A 408 4.59 8.48 -23.97
CA ARG A 408 5.02 9.57 -24.86
C ARG A 408 6.29 9.23 -25.65
N ILE A 409 7.26 8.57 -25.01
CA ILE A 409 8.53 8.20 -25.67
C ILE A 409 8.35 7.09 -26.68
N PHE A 410 7.69 5.99 -26.28
CA PHE A 410 7.72 4.75 -27.05
C PHE A 410 6.49 4.57 -27.93
N GLU A 411 5.35 5.18 -27.60
CA GLU A 411 4.10 5.04 -28.35
C GLU A 411 3.63 6.34 -29.00
N GLY A 412 4.30 7.49 -28.74
CA GLY A 412 3.90 8.80 -29.25
C GLY A 412 2.52 9.29 -28.75
N LYS A 413 1.97 8.68 -27.69
CA LYS A 413 0.64 9.03 -27.16
C LYS A 413 0.75 10.00 -25.99
N GLU A 414 0.04 11.12 -26.05
CA GLU A 414 -0.06 12.11 -24.98
C GLU A 414 -1.48 12.12 -24.37
N CYS A 415 -1.59 12.01 -23.05
CA CYS A 415 -2.86 12.21 -22.35
C CYS A 415 -3.02 13.66 -21.87
N THR A 416 -4.27 14.13 -21.86
CA THR A 416 -4.63 15.40 -21.22
C THR A 416 -4.40 15.33 -19.71
N ILE A 417 -4.19 16.49 -19.08
CA ILE A 417 -3.92 16.56 -17.65
C ILE A 417 -5.07 16.01 -16.81
N GLN A 418 -6.32 16.24 -17.21
CA GLN A 418 -7.50 15.68 -16.53
C GLN A 418 -7.51 14.15 -16.59
N LYS A 419 -7.11 13.56 -17.72
CA LYS A 419 -6.99 12.11 -17.85
C LYS A 419 -5.87 11.53 -16.99
N ILE A 420 -4.76 12.26 -16.80
CA ILE A 420 -3.68 11.87 -15.89
C ILE A 420 -4.18 11.91 -14.43
N LYS A 421 -4.84 13.01 -14.03
CA LYS A 421 -5.47 13.16 -12.71
C LYS A 421 -6.44 12.02 -12.42
N TRP A 422 -7.32 11.72 -13.37
CA TRP A 422 -8.27 10.60 -13.28
C TRP A 422 -7.58 9.24 -13.12
N LYS A 423 -6.54 8.95 -13.92
CA LYS A 423 -5.75 7.72 -13.79
C LYS A 423 -5.13 7.56 -12.40
N VAL A 424 -4.68 8.65 -11.77
CA VAL A 424 -4.10 8.62 -10.42
C VAL A 424 -5.16 8.29 -9.37
N ILE A 425 -6.31 8.97 -9.40
CA ILE A 425 -7.40 8.77 -8.44
C ILE A 425 -7.94 7.35 -8.53
N THR A 426 -8.28 6.89 -9.75
CA THR A 426 -8.80 5.54 -9.98
C THR A 426 -7.82 4.44 -9.57
N THR A 427 -6.53 4.61 -9.88
CA THR A 427 -5.50 3.62 -9.49
C THR A 427 -5.30 3.59 -7.97
N LEU A 428 -5.33 4.76 -7.31
CA LEU A 428 -5.22 4.85 -5.85
C LEU A 428 -6.42 4.16 -5.17
N GLY A 429 -7.63 4.44 -5.64
CA GLY A 429 -8.84 3.81 -5.13
C GLY A 429 -8.88 2.30 -5.33
N PHE A 430 -8.43 1.83 -6.50
CA PHE A 430 -8.28 0.40 -6.75
C PHE A 430 -7.34 -0.27 -5.75
N TRP A 431 -6.18 0.32 -5.44
CA TRP A 431 -5.24 -0.25 -4.46
C TRP A 431 -5.78 -0.22 -3.03
N CYS A 432 -6.53 0.81 -2.65
CA CYS A 432 -7.16 0.87 -1.34
C CYS A 432 -8.24 -0.22 -1.18
N LYS A 433 -9.03 -0.46 -2.23
CA LYS A 433 -10.08 -1.50 -2.26
C LYS A 433 -9.51 -2.92 -2.15
N GLU A 434 -8.37 -3.19 -2.77
CA GLU A 434 -7.73 -4.52 -2.79
C GLU A 434 -7.20 -4.99 -1.42
N GLN A 435 -7.28 -4.17 -0.37
CA GLN A 435 -6.70 -4.42 0.95
C GLN A 435 -7.70 -4.22 2.11
N ASP A 436 -9.01 -4.24 1.83
CA ASP A 436 -10.10 -4.07 2.82
C ASP A 436 -9.86 -2.88 3.77
N ILE A 437 -9.44 -1.74 3.22
CA ILE A 437 -9.43 -0.50 3.99
C ILE A 437 -10.86 0.05 3.92
N GLU A 438 -11.67 -0.31 4.93
CA GLU A 438 -13.11 0.05 5.10
C GLU A 438 -13.41 1.56 5.15
N GLU A 439 -12.43 2.44 4.96
CA GLU A 439 -12.67 3.86 4.73
C GLU A 439 -13.07 4.11 3.26
N GLU A 440 -14.11 3.40 2.81
CA GLU A 440 -14.78 3.64 1.53
C GLU A 440 -15.33 5.07 1.44
N ILE A 441 -15.55 5.77 2.55
CA ILE A 441 -16.42 6.95 2.55
C ILE A 441 -15.79 8.15 1.83
N GLN A 442 -14.47 8.42 1.86
CA GLN A 442 -13.93 9.62 1.17
C GLN A 442 -13.56 9.45 -0.30
N LEU A 443 -13.19 8.25 -0.74
CA LEU A 443 -12.76 8.01 -2.13
C LEU A 443 -13.85 7.35 -2.98
N VAL A 444 -14.79 6.64 -2.34
CA VAL A 444 -16.05 6.24 -2.96
C VAL A 444 -17.04 7.40 -2.96
N ASP A 445 -17.00 8.41 -2.08
CA ASP A 445 -17.84 9.62 -2.30
C ASP A 445 -17.44 10.40 -3.57
N PHE A 446 -16.22 10.24 -4.08
CA PHE A 446 -15.78 10.82 -5.37
C PHE A 446 -16.18 9.96 -6.58
N ILE A 447 -16.49 8.67 -6.40
CA ILE A 447 -16.88 7.72 -7.48
C ILE A 447 -18.38 7.36 -7.42
N GLY A 448 -18.97 7.32 -6.24
CA GLY A 448 -20.39 7.17 -5.92
C GLY A 448 -21.19 8.45 -6.17
N SER A 449 -20.52 9.60 -6.31
CA SER A 449 -21.08 10.77 -6.98
C SER A 449 -21.30 10.54 -8.49
N LEU A 450 -20.75 9.49 -9.11
CA LEU A 450 -21.05 9.12 -10.51
C LEU A 450 -22.23 8.13 -10.69
N GLY A 451 -22.84 7.62 -9.62
CA GLY A 451 -24.04 6.75 -9.76
C GLY A 451 -25.37 7.52 -9.81
N GLY A 452 -25.42 8.66 -9.12
CA GLY A 452 -26.59 9.56 -9.08
C GLY A 452 -26.31 10.97 -9.57
N GLY A 453 -25.06 11.32 -9.88
CA GLY A 453 -24.65 12.70 -10.20
C GLY A 453 -24.34 12.96 -11.67
N LEU A 454 -24.66 12.05 -12.60
CA LEU A 454 -24.41 12.29 -14.02
C LEU A 454 -25.52 11.78 -14.92
N THR A 455 -25.65 12.42 -16.06
CA THR A 455 -26.59 12.07 -17.12
C THR A 455 -25.81 11.56 -18.31
N THR A 456 -26.15 10.37 -18.78
CA THR A 456 -25.49 9.72 -19.92
C THR A 456 -26.52 9.42 -20.99
N VAL A 457 -26.21 9.80 -22.22
CA VAL A 457 -26.95 9.39 -23.41
C VAL A 457 -26.07 8.43 -24.18
N ALA A 458 -26.56 7.21 -24.38
CA ALA A 458 -25.87 6.16 -25.10
C ALA A 458 -26.78 5.60 -26.20
N PRO A 459 -26.43 5.76 -27.49
CA PRO A 459 -27.20 5.16 -28.56
C PRO A 459 -26.86 3.68 -28.65
N VAL A 460 -27.90 2.86 -28.73
CA VAL A 460 -27.81 1.39 -28.79
C VAL A 460 -28.42 0.94 -30.10
N HIS A 461 -27.70 0.09 -30.84
CA HIS A 461 -28.17 -0.51 -32.08
C HIS A 461 -27.83 -2.01 -32.04
N ASP A 462 -28.81 -2.87 -32.34
CA ASP A 462 -28.70 -4.34 -32.25
C ASP A 462 -28.16 -4.87 -30.91
N GLY A 463 -28.46 -4.17 -29.80
CA GLY A 463 -28.00 -4.52 -28.46
C GLY A 463 -26.56 -4.09 -28.15
N TYR A 464 -25.86 -3.44 -29.08
CA TYR A 464 -24.52 -2.88 -28.87
C TYR A 464 -24.56 -1.38 -28.64
N VAL A 465 -23.75 -0.90 -27.69
CA VAL A 465 -23.60 0.53 -27.42
C VAL A 465 -22.60 1.14 -28.40
N LEU A 466 -23.01 2.18 -29.12
CA LEU A 466 -22.14 2.92 -30.02
C LEU A 466 -21.24 3.88 -29.24
N GLN A 467 -20.11 3.36 -28.73
CA GLN A 467 -19.22 4.06 -27.77
C GLN A 467 -18.79 5.47 -28.23
N LYS A 468 -18.58 5.69 -29.53
CA LYS A 468 -18.15 7.00 -30.09
C LYS A 468 -19.23 8.08 -29.99
N ALA A 469 -20.49 7.68 -29.95
CA ALA A 469 -21.65 8.57 -29.93
C ALA A 469 -22.20 8.79 -28.52
N VAL A 470 -21.59 8.21 -27.48
CA VAL A 470 -21.98 8.42 -26.08
C VAL A 470 -21.67 9.85 -25.64
N CYS A 471 -22.66 10.50 -25.01
CA CYS A 471 -22.54 11.84 -24.44
C CYS A 471 -22.77 11.77 -22.92
N THR A 472 -21.95 12.45 -22.13
CA THR A 472 -22.06 12.47 -20.66
C THR A 472 -22.06 13.91 -20.16
N SER A 473 -22.95 14.21 -19.22
CA SER A 473 -23.00 15.49 -18.51
C SER A 473 -22.88 15.25 -17.00
N PRO A 474 -22.13 16.08 -16.28
CA PRO A 474 -22.04 16.02 -14.82
C PRO A 474 -23.32 16.51 -14.12
N ILE A 475 -24.35 16.92 -14.85
CA ILE A 475 -25.64 17.31 -14.28
C ILE A 475 -26.48 16.04 -14.12
N GLY A 476 -26.70 15.63 -12.87
CA GLY A 476 -27.60 14.53 -12.54
C GLY A 476 -28.35 14.80 -11.23
N GLY A 477 -29.04 13.78 -10.72
CA GLY A 477 -29.85 13.87 -9.50
C GLY A 477 -29.13 14.39 -8.26
N GLY A 478 -27.81 14.15 -8.13
CA GLY A 478 -26.99 14.65 -7.04
C GLY A 478 -26.85 16.17 -7.03
N ILE A 479 -26.54 16.78 -8.19
CA ILE A 479 -26.45 18.24 -8.32
C ILE A 479 -27.80 18.90 -8.06
N LEU A 480 -28.88 18.29 -8.56
CA LEU A 480 -30.23 18.77 -8.27
C LEU A 480 -30.55 18.77 -6.77
N THR A 481 -30.14 17.71 -6.05
CA THR A 481 -30.29 17.62 -4.60
C THR A 481 -29.48 18.72 -3.90
N ASP A 482 -28.24 18.97 -4.32
CA ASP A 482 -27.40 20.02 -3.73
C ASP A 482 -27.95 21.43 -4.00
N CYS A 483 -28.46 21.67 -5.22
CA CYS A 483 -29.18 22.91 -5.58
C CYS A 483 -30.41 23.12 -4.69
N LEU A 484 -31.17 22.07 -4.41
CA LEU A 484 -32.33 22.13 -3.52
C LEU A 484 -31.93 22.49 -2.09
N ILE A 485 -30.89 21.86 -1.55
CA ILE A 485 -30.38 22.17 -0.20
C ILE A 485 -30.01 23.65 -0.12
N LYS A 486 -29.25 24.17 -1.10
CA LYS A 486 -28.82 25.57 -1.13
C LYS A 486 -29.99 26.55 -1.27
N SER A 487 -30.99 26.21 -2.08
CA SER A 487 -32.21 27.00 -2.23
C SER A 487 -33.03 27.07 -0.94
N LEU A 488 -33.10 25.96 -0.20
CA LEU A 488 -33.78 25.91 1.11
C LEU A 488 -32.99 26.69 2.19
N GLU A 489 -31.67 26.58 2.21
CA GLU A 489 -30.79 27.34 3.11
C GLU A 489 -30.96 28.86 2.91
N GLN A 490 -31.09 29.31 1.66
CA GLN A 490 -31.35 30.73 1.34
C GLN A 490 -32.67 31.22 1.94
N LYS A 491 -33.69 30.35 2.05
CA LYS A 491 -34.98 30.65 2.67
C LYS A 491 -34.97 30.48 4.20
N GLY A 492 -33.79 30.25 4.80
CA GLY A 492 -33.62 30.05 6.24
C GLY A 492 -34.01 28.66 6.73
N ILE A 493 -34.24 27.70 5.82
CA ILE A 493 -34.62 26.33 6.16
C ILE A 493 -33.36 25.47 6.22
N THR A 494 -33.04 24.93 7.40
CA THR A 494 -31.90 24.03 7.59
C THR A 494 -32.37 22.60 7.73
N ILE A 495 -31.93 21.72 6.83
CA ILE A 495 -32.24 20.29 6.92
C ILE A 495 -31.42 19.64 8.04
N LYS A 496 -32.09 19.23 9.11
CA LYS A 496 -31.47 18.50 10.22
C LYS A 496 -31.42 16.99 9.92
N PRO A 497 -30.24 16.34 10.03
CA PRO A 497 -30.15 14.88 9.93
C PRO A 497 -31.01 14.16 10.99
N ARG A 498 -31.57 13.00 10.64
CA ARG A 498 -32.41 12.21 11.58
C ARG A 498 -31.71 11.82 12.89
N TYR A 499 -30.38 11.68 12.87
CA TYR A 499 -29.63 11.34 14.08
C TYR A 499 -29.41 12.54 15.01
N SER A 500 -29.54 13.79 14.52
CA SER A 500 -29.20 14.99 15.30
C SER A 500 -30.31 15.43 16.24
N PHE A 501 -31.42 14.70 16.30
CA PHE A 501 -32.54 15.02 17.18
C PHE A 501 -33.36 13.77 17.52
N LYS A 502 -34.18 13.88 18.56
CA LYS A 502 -35.17 12.88 18.95
C LYS A 502 -36.53 13.53 19.10
N ARG A 503 -37.55 12.98 18.43
CA ARG A 503 -38.95 13.36 18.65
C ARG A 503 -39.45 12.69 19.92
N LYS A 504 -39.88 13.48 20.91
CA LYS A 504 -40.51 13.03 22.14
C LYS A 504 -41.97 13.46 22.13
N GLU A 505 -42.88 12.50 22.26
CA GLU A 505 -44.31 12.78 22.38
C GLU A 505 -44.59 13.36 23.78
N ILE A 506 -45.20 14.55 23.83
CA ILE A 506 -45.60 15.20 25.08
C ILE A 506 -47.07 14.91 25.37
N ARG A 507 -47.90 14.89 24.31
CA ARG A 507 -49.32 14.55 24.34
C ARG A 507 -49.65 13.71 23.09
N PRO A 508 -50.76 12.95 23.08
CA PRO A 508 -51.18 12.19 21.91
C PRO A 508 -51.23 13.09 20.66
N GLY A 509 -50.31 12.88 19.72
CA GLY A 509 -50.19 13.68 18.49
C GLY A 509 -49.39 14.99 18.57
N GLU A 510 -48.88 15.39 19.74
CA GLU A 510 -48.05 16.58 19.93
C GLU A 510 -46.60 16.18 20.27
N PHE A 511 -45.69 16.39 19.32
CA PHE A 511 -44.29 15.98 19.42
C PHE A 511 -43.37 17.20 19.64
N GLN A 512 -42.43 17.07 20.57
CA GLN A 512 -41.33 18.03 20.74
C GLN A 512 -40.01 17.42 20.28
N THR A 513 -39.25 18.21 19.52
CA THR A 513 -37.93 17.82 19.02
C THR A 513 -36.85 18.23 20.02
N VAL A 514 -36.07 17.25 20.48
CA VAL A 514 -34.92 17.46 21.37
C VAL A 514 -33.66 17.23 20.55
N ASP A 515 -32.83 18.27 20.39
CA ASP A 515 -31.55 18.16 19.68
C ASP A 515 -30.59 17.25 20.46
N LEU A 516 -29.87 16.38 19.73
CA LEU A 516 -28.88 15.45 20.25
C LEU A 516 -27.52 15.80 19.70
N ASP A 517 -26.53 15.97 20.57
CA ASP A 517 -25.16 16.27 20.17
C ASP A 517 -24.34 14.98 20.02
N PHE A 518 -23.63 14.86 18.90
CA PHE A 518 -22.78 13.73 18.56
C PHE A 518 -21.44 14.25 18.05
N PRO A 519 -20.51 14.62 18.95
CA PRO A 519 -19.30 15.37 18.62
C PRO A 519 -18.32 14.60 17.71
N ASP A 520 -18.41 13.27 17.67
CA ASP A 520 -17.54 12.42 16.84
C ASP A 520 -18.06 12.21 15.40
N THR A 521 -19.15 12.90 15.02
CA THR A 521 -19.75 12.73 13.69
C THR A 521 -18.97 13.51 12.62
N THR A 522 -18.50 12.81 11.58
CA THR A 522 -17.83 13.45 10.45
C THR A 522 -18.81 14.28 9.59
N GLU A 523 -18.36 15.42 9.06
CA GLU A 523 -19.16 16.27 8.15
C GLU A 523 -19.65 15.53 6.90
N SER A 524 -18.91 14.54 6.39
CA SER A 524 -19.35 13.72 5.24
C SER A 524 -20.61 12.91 5.55
N TYR A 525 -20.68 12.32 6.74
CA TYR A 525 -21.86 11.57 7.18
C TYR A 525 -23.07 12.48 7.40
N LYS A 526 -22.84 13.67 7.97
CA LYS A 526 -23.85 14.72 8.11
C LYS A 526 -24.44 15.10 6.75
N LEU A 527 -23.58 15.39 5.77
CA LEU A 527 -23.99 15.74 4.41
C LEU A 527 -24.74 14.60 3.72
N TYR A 528 -24.31 13.35 3.90
CA TYR A 528 -25.00 12.17 3.37
C TYR A 528 -26.45 12.09 3.90
N CYS A 529 -26.64 12.24 5.21
CA CYS A 529 -27.98 12.22 5.80
C CYS A 529 -28.85 13.41 5.33
N GLN A 530 -28.27 14.60 5.17
CA GLN A 530 -28.99 15.77 4.62
C GLN A 530 -29.41 15.53 3.16
N ARG A 531 -28.50 15.00 2.33
CA ARG A 531 -28.78 14.66 0.93
C ARG A 531 -29.87 13.59 0.79
N ALA A 532 -29.93 12.62 1.70
CA ALA A 532 -30.99 11.61 1.70
C ALA A 532 -32.38 12.24 1.89
N ILE A 533 -32.50 13.18 2.84
CA ILE A 533 -33.75 13.92 3.09
C ILE A 533 -34.08 14.83 1.90
N ALA A 534 -33.08 15.56 1.39
CA ALA A 534 -33.28 16.44 0.24
C ALA A 534 -33.64 15.66 -1.05
N SER A 535 -33.13 14.44 -1.24
CA SER A 535 -33.56 13.60 -2.36
C SER A 535 -35.02 13.18 -2.24
N ASP A 536 -35.48 12.89 -1.02
CA ASP A 536 -36.89 12.55 -0.75
C ASP A 536 -37.81 13.76 -1.01
N ILE A 537 -37.42 14.96 -0.59
CA ILE A 537 -38.13 16.21 -0.92
C ILE A 537 -38.21 16.39 -2.44
N LYS A 538 -37.09 16.21 -3.13
CA LYS A 538 -37.01 16.33 -4.59
C LYS A 538 -37.97 15.33 -5.27
N GLU A 539 -37.97 14.07 -4.83
CA GLU A 539 -38.81 13.01 -5.40
C GLU A 539 -40.30 13.21 -5.12
N CYS A 540 -40.66 13.77 -3.96
CA CYS A 540 -42.05 14.03 -3.58
C CYS A 540 -42.64 15.31 -4.22
N VAL A 541 -41.83 16.37 -4.36
CA VAL A 541 -42.35 17.72 -4.63
C VAL A 541 -41.98 18.25 -6.03
N SER A 542 -40.85 17.80 -6.58
CA SER A 542 -40.32 18.36 -7.83
C SER A 542 -41.05 17.83 -9.06
N ARG A 543 -41.27 18.72 -10.03
CA ARG A 543 -41.92 18.41 -11.30
C ARG A 543 -41.23 19.19 -12.41
N ALA A 544 -40.96 18.54 -13.54
CA ALA A 544 -40.40 19.23 -14.70
C ALA A 544 -41.43 20.24 -15.26
N PRO A 545 -41.03 21.48 -15.60
CA PRO A 545 -41.95 22.46 -16.16
C PRO A 545 -42.28 22.13 -17.61
N ASP A 546 -43.51 22.44 -18.05
CA ASP A 546 -44.02 22.17 -19.41
C ASP A 546 -43.39 23.06 -20.50
N THR A 547 -42.81 24.19 -20.07
CA THR A 547 -42.04 25.14 -20.88
C THR A 547 -40.74 25.50 -20.15
N PRO A 548 -39.73 26.06 -20.84
CA PRO A 548 -38.52 26.54 -20.18
C PRO A 548 -38.86 27.44 -18.98
N TYR A 549 -38.18 27.23 -17.85
CA TYR A 549 -38.51 27.92 -16.61
C TYR A 549 -38.21 29.41 -16.71
N ASP A 550 -39.18 30.23 -16.31
CA ASP A 550 -39.05 31.67 -16.16
C ASP A 550 -39.59 32.12 -14.79
N ASP A 551 -38.85 33.00 -14.10
CA ASP A 551 -39.24 33.44 -12.75
C ASP A 551 -40.59 34.20 -12.76
N SER A 552 -40.97 34.86 -13.86
CA SER A 552 -42.24 35.58 -13.99
C SER A 552 -43.45 34.64 -13.93
N SER A 553 -43.48 33.60 -14.76
CA SER A 553 -44.64 32.70 -14.87
C SER A 553 -44.76 31.76 -13.67
N TYR A 554 -43.64 31.46 -12.99
CA TYR A 554 -43.60 30.52 -11.87
C TYR A 554 -43.65 31.17 -10.49
N SER A 555 -43.67 32.51 -10.41
CA SER A 555 -43.73 33.28 -9.16
C SER A 555 -45.01 33.04 -8.33
N ASN A 556 -46.16 32.86 -8.99
CA ASN A 556 -47.47 32.77 -8.35
C ASN A 556 -48.04 31.33 -8.29
N ILE A 557 -47.22 30.31 -8.51
CA ILE A 557 -47.68 28.92 -8.51
C ILE A 557 -47.90 28.43 -7.07
N PRO A 558 -48.97 27.66 -6.80
CA PRO A 558 -49.22 27.07 -5.49
C PRO A 558 -48.02 26.29 -4.95
N THR A 559 -47.68 26.55 -3.70
CA THR A 559 -46.66 25.80 -2.97
C THR A 559 -47.14 24.38 -2.67
N THR A 560 -46.21 23.48 -2.39
CA THR A 560 -46.52 22.14 -1.90
C THR A 560 -45.83 21.95 -0.57
N SER A 561 -46.61 21.50 0.41
CA SER A 561 -46.15 21.24 1.76
C SER A 561 -45.40 19.91 1.83
N TYR A 562 -44.33 19.87 2.61
CA TYR A 562 -43.58 18.64 2.93
C TYR A 562 -43.20 18.65 4.41
N GLU A 563 -43.47 17.57 5.14
CA GLU A 563 -43.09 17.44 6.55
C GLU A 563 -41.64 16.91 6.65
N LEU A 564 -40.74 17.72 7.20
CA LEU A 564 -39.38 17.31 7.51
C LEU A 564 -39.37 16.26 8.64
N PRO A 565 -38.31 15.43 8.75
CA PRO A 565 -38.24 14.40 9.79
C PRO A 565 -38.32 14.90 11.24
N ASP A 566 -38.04 16.19 11.47
CA ASP A 566 -38.16 16.87 12.77
C ASP A 566 -39.58 17.40 13.06
N GLY A 567 -40.52 17.19 12.15
CA GLY A 567 -41.91 17.64 12.25
C GLY A 567 -42.16 19.05 11.70
N GLN A 568 -41.14 19.74 11.18
CA GLN A 568 -41.32 21.05 10.56
C GLN A 568 -41.91 20.90 9.16
N THR A 569 -43.05 21.54 8.90
CA THR A 569 -43.62 21.61 7.54
C THR A 569 -42.95 22.74 6.75
N ILE A 570 -42.44 22.41 5.56
CA ILE A 570 -41.86 23.35 4.62
C ILE A 570 -42.77 23.53 3.41
N GLU A 571 -42.84 24.75 2.88
CA GLU A 571 -43.61 25.08 1.67
C GLU A 571 -42.66 25.29 0.49
N VAL A 572 -42.69 24.40 -0.50
CA VAL A 572 -41.83 24.49 -1.68
C VAL A 572 -42.63 25.04 -2.86
N GLY A 573 -42.34 26.28 -3.24
CA GLY A 573 -42.92 26.99 -4.40
C GLY A 573 -42.12 26.79 -5.68
N ALA A 574 -41.71 27.88 -6.33
CA ALA A 574 -41.06 27.90 -7.65
C ALA A 574 -39.84 26.95 -7.81
N ASP A 575 -39.06 26.73 -6.74
CA ASP A 575 -37.89 25.83 -6.72
C ASP A 575 -38.21 24.42 -7.23
N ARG A 576 -39.44 23.94 -7.00
CA ARG A 576 -39.90 22.61 -7.43
C ARG A 576 -39.92 22.42 -8.95
N PHE A 577 -39.95 23.53 -9.71
CA PHE A 577 -39.89 23.56 -11.18
C PHE A 577 -38.52 24.02 -11.66
N LYS A 578 -37.95 25.04 -10.99
CA LYS A 578 -36.63 25.60 -11.30
C LYS A 578 -35.51 24.57 -11.24
N ILE A 579 -35.49 23.76 -10.18
CA ILE A 579 -34.42 22.79 -9.95
C ILE A 579 -34.46 21.69 -11.03
N PRO A 580 -35.59 21.02 -11.32
CA PRO A 580 -35.70 20.12 -12.46
C PRO A 580 -35.26 20.71 -13.80
N ASP A 581 -35.57 21.98 -14.06
CA ASP A 581 -35.27 22.61 -15.35
C ASP A 581 -33.76 22.78 -15.59
N ILE A 582 -32.92 22.67 -14.56
CA ILE A 582 -31.44 22.64 -14.69
C ILE A 582 -30.98 21.51 -15.64
N LEU A 583 -31.74 20.41 -15.75
CA LEU A 583 -31.45 19.33 -16.71
C LEU A 583 -31.59 19.79 -18.17
N PHE A 584 -32.50 20.74 -18.43
CA PHE A 584 -32.79 21.27 -19.77
C PHE A 584 -32.00 22.55 -20.04
N ASN A 585 -31.91 23.43 -19.04
CA ASN A 585 -31.15 24.68 -19.07
C ASN A 585 -30.12 24.73 -17.92
N PRO A 586 -28.89 24.24 -18.15
CA PRO A 586 -27.81 24.25 -17.16
C PRO A 586 -27.47 25.64 -16.60
N SER A 587 -27.74 26.72 -17.34
CA SER A 587 -27.41 28.08 -16.94
C SER A 587 -28.16 28.52 -15.68
N LEU A 588 -29.31 27.91 -15.39
CA LEU A 588 -30.10 28.21 -14.19
C LEU A 588 -29.34 28.00 -12.89
N VAL A 589 -28.29 27.16 -12.87
CA VAL A 589 -27.44 26.96 -11.67
C VAL A 589 -26.80 28.26 -11.19
N GLN A 590 -26.51 29.20 -12.09
CA GLN A 590 -25.94 30.51 -11.73
C GLN A 590 -26.85 31.34 -10.82
N THR A 591 -28.16 31.08 -10.88
CA THR A 591 -29.15 31.82 -10.09
C THR A 591 -29.32 31.25 -8.67
N ILE A 592 -28.62 30.17 -8.32
CA ILE A 592 -28.69 29.52 -7.00
C ILE A 592 -27.46 29.90 -6.16
N PRO A 593 -27.65 30.62 -5.03
CA PRO A 593 -26.53 31.03 -4.18
C PRO A 593 -25.74 29.85 -3.63
N GLY A 594 -24.41 29.99 -3.58
CA GLY A 594 -23.51 28.94 -3.07
C GLY A 594 -23.16 27.84 -4.09
N MET A 595 -23.63 27.94 -5.33
CA MET A 595 -23.24 27.05 -6.45
C MET A 595 -22.23 27.67 -7.43
N GLU A 596 -21.57 28.77 -7.06
CA GLU A 596 -20.65 29.54 -7.91
C GLU A 596 -19.55 28.69 -8.56
N SER A 597 -18.97 27.75 -7.80
CA SER A 597 -17.93 26.84 -8.29
C SER A 597 -18.38 25.92 -9.44
N PHE A 598 -19.66 25.56 -9.48
CA PHE A 598 -20.24 24.74 -10.56
C PHE A 598 -20.88 25.61 -11.65
N ALA A 599 -21.30 26.83 -11.33
CA ALA A 599 -21.97 27.76 -12.22
C ALA A 599 -21.13 28.15 -13.46
N GLU A 600 -19.82 28.34 -13.28
CA GLU A 600 -18.88 28.60 -14.39
C GLU A 600 -18.78 27.42 -15.37
N THR A 601 -18.81 26.20 -14.84
CA THR A 601 -18.79 24.98 -15.66
C THR A 601 -20.13 24.78 -16.36
N ALA A 602 -21.23 25.01 -15.64
CA ALA A 602 -22.60 24.82 -16.12
C ALA A 602 -22.94 25.70 -17.33
N ALA A 603 -22.38 26.91 -17.44
CA ALA A 603 -22.57 27.80 -18.59
C ALA A 603 -22.13 27.19 -19.93
N SER A 604 -21.17 26.26 -19.89
CA SER A 604 -20.65 25.57 -21.09
C SER A 604 -21.32 24.22 -21.37
N LEU A 605 -22.18 23.75 -20.46
CA LEU A 605 -22.82 22.45 -20.56
C LEU A 605 -24.05 22.50 -21.47
N ARG A 606 -24.28 21.39 -22.18
CA ARG A 606 -25.48 21.18 -22.98
C ARG A 606 -26.62 20.66 -22.09
N GLY A 607 -27.84 21.11 -22.37
CA GLY A 607 -29.05 20.54 -21.81
C GLY A 607 -29.32 19.13 -22.32
N LEU A 608 -30.22 18.42 -21.64
CA LEU A 608 -30.60 17.05 -21.96
C LEU A 608 -31.10 16.86 -23.40
N PRO A 609 -31.99 17.69 -23.97
CA PRO A 609 -32.43 17.53 -25.36
C PRO A 609 -31.26 17.63 -26.36
N GLN A 610 -30.43 18.67 -26.20
CA GLN A 610 -29.26 18.87 -27.06
C GLN A 610 -28.24 17.73 -26.95
N MET A 611 -28.05 17.15 -25.75
CA MET A 611 -27.20 15.97 -25.59
C MET A 611 -27.69 14.77 -26.37
N VAL A 612 -29.01 14.55 -26.42
CA VAL A 612 -29.64 13.48 -27.20
C VAL A 612 -29.43 13.70 -28.68
N ILE A 613 -29.69 14.91 -29.17
CA ILE A 613 -29.50 15.27 -30.57
C ILE A 613 -28.04 15.16 -30.98
N ASP A 614 -27.10 15.65 -30.18
CA ASP A 614 -25.66 15.54 -30.43
C ASP A 614 -25.20 14.07 -30.47
N SER A 615 -25.77 13.21 -29.61
CA SER A 615 -25.49 11.78 -29.59
C SER A 615 -25.99 11.08 -30.86
N ILE A 616 -27.22 11.38 -31.28
CA ILE A 616 -27.80 10.81 -32.51
C ILE A 616 -27.09 11.34 -33.76
N ASN A 617 -26.69 12.62 -33.77
CA ASN A 617 -25.95 13.21 -34.90
C ASN A 617 -24.53 12.65 -35.07
N LYS A 618 -23.94 12.08 -34.02
CA LYS A 618 -22.67 11.34 -34.12
C LYS A 618 -22.84 9.93 -34.69
N CYS A 619 -24.06 9.43 -34.78
CA CYS A 619 -24.38 8.12 -35.35
C CYS A 619 -24.51 8.21 -36.88
N ASP A 620 -24.38 7.07 -37.56
CA ASP A 620 -24.56 6.97 -39.00
C ASP A 620 -25.99 7.34 -39.40
N VAL A 621 -26.15 7.97 -40.57
CA VAL A 621 -27.43 8.58 -41.01
C VAL A 621 -28.57 7.56 -41.03
N ASP A 622 -28.28 6.32 -41.40
CA ASP A 622 -29.26 5.24 -41.58
C ASP A 622 -29.97 4.84 -40.29
N ILE A 623 -29.27 4.91 -39.15
CA ILE A 623 -29.81 4.51 -37.84
C ILE A 623 -30.47 5.66 -37.08
N ARG A 624 -30.26 6.92 -37.49
CA ARG A 624 -30.79 8.10 -36.75
C ARG A 624 -32.30 8.08 -36.64
N ARG A 625 -32.99 7.70 -37.72
CA ARG A 625 -34.46 7.63 -37.75
C ARG A 625 -35.00 6.65 -36.73
N GLU A 626 -34.34 5.50 -36.58
CA GLU A 626 -34.70 4.49 -35.58
C GLU A 626 -34.45 5.00 -34.16
N LEU A 627 -33.28 5.61 -33.92
CA LEU A 627 -32.90 6.17 -32.62
C LEU A 627 -33.86 7.26 -32.14
N PHE A 628 -34.32 8.15 -33.02
CA PHE A 628 -35.34 9.15 -32.66
C PHE A 628 -36.69 8.52 -32.30
N SER A 629 -37.05 7.41 -32.94
CA SER A 629 -38.33 6.73 -32.74
C SER A 629 -38.42 5.87 -31.47
N SER A 630 -37.32 5.68 -30.76
CA SER A 630 -37.26 4.83 -29.57
C SER A 630 -36.20 5.33 -28.57
N ILE A 631 -36.54 6.38 -27.83
CA ILE A 631 -35.68 6.93 -26.77
C ILE A 631 -36.13 6.37 -25.43
N LEU A 632 -35.28 5.62 -24.73
CA LEU A 632 -35.61 5.04 -23.42
C LEU A 632 -35.07 5.91 -22.27
N LEU A 633 -35.96 6.27 -21.34
CA LEU A 633 -35.59 6.94 -20.09
C LEU A 633 -35.36 5.92 -18.96
N ALA A 634 -34.20 6.03 -18.32
CA ALA A 634 -33.76 5.15 -17.24
C ALA A 634 -33.08 5.96 -16.11
N GLY A 635 -33.08 5.41 -14.89
CA GLY A 635 -32.45 6.00 -13.70
C GLY A 635 -33.44 6.69 -12.76
N GLY A 636 -33.01 6.97 -11.52
CA GLY A 636 -33.90 7.49 -10.47
C GLY A 636 -34.52 8.86 -10.81
N THR A 637 -33.74 9.78 -11.38
CA THR A 637 -34.23 11.12 -11.77
C THR A 637 -35.25 11.06 -12.90
N SER A 638 -35.27 10.00 -13.71
CA SER A 638 -36.27 9.81 -14.77
C SER A 638 -37.69 9.58 -14.24
N SER A 639 -37.84 9.26 -12.94
CA SER A 639 -39.14 9.08 -12.30
C SER A 639 -39.81 10.39 -11.88
N MET A 640 -39.15 11.53 -12.09
CA MET A 640 -39.72 12.84 -11.84
C MET A 640 -40.94 13.10 -12.73
N GLN A 641 -41.97 13.73 -12.15
CA GLN A 641 -43.21 14.01 -12.87
C GLN A 641 -42.96 14.94 -14.06
N GLN A 642 -43.68 14.69 -15.17
CA GLN A 642 -43.65 15.49 -16.41
C GLN A 642 -42.32 15.48 -17.19
N LEU A 643 -41.27 14.80 -16.71
CA LEU A 643 -39.96 14.82 -17.35
C LEU A 643 -39.98 14.19 -18.74
N LYS A 644 -40.74 13.10 -18.90
CA LYS A 644 -40.87 12.37 -20.17
C LYS A 644 -41.55 13.24 -21.23
N GLU A 645 -42.68 13.84 -20.87
CA GLU A 645 -43.50 14.68 -21.74
C GLU A 645 -42.74 15.93 -22.16
N ARG A 646 -42.03 16.57 -21.22
CA ARG A 646 -41.18 17.72 -21.50
C ARG A 646 -40.04 17.38 -22.47
N LEU A 647 -39.33 16.27 -22.24
CA LEU A 647 -38.26 15.84 -23.14
C LEU A 647 -38.78 15.49 -24.54
N GLU A 648 -39.92 14.82 -24.62
CA GLU A 648 -40.54 14.46 -25.91
C GLU A 648 -40.93 15.71 -26.72
N LYS A 649 -41.46 16.74 -26.05
CA LYS A 649 -41.80 18.03 -26.66
C LYS A 649 -40.55 18.78 -27.16
N ASP A 650 -39.55 18.98 -26.30
CA ASP A 650 -38.33 19.71 -26.67
C ASP A 650 -37.59 19.01 -27.83
N LEU A 651 -37.54 17.67 -27.81
CA LEU A 651 -36.94 16.91 -28.91
C LEU A 651 -37.75 17.01 -30.21
N LEU A 652 -39.07 17.07 -30.14
CA LEU A 652 -39.90 17.22 -31.34
C LEU A 652 -39.65 18.57 -32.02
N GLU A 653 -39.51 19.65 -31.22
CA GLU A 653 -39.23 21.00 -31.71
C GLU A 653 -37.82 21.13 -32.33
N GLU A 654 -36.82 20.49 -31.74
CA GLU A 654 -35.42 20.56 -32.19
C GLU A 654 -35.02 19.48 -33.22
N SER A 655 -35.85 18.45 -33.43
CA SER A 655 -35.55 17.37 -34.38
C SER A 655 -35.77 17.76 -35.85
N PRO A 656 -35.05 17.14 -36.80
CA PRO A 656 -35.31 17.35 -38.23
C PRO A 656 -36.75 16.97 -38.59
N GLN A 657 -37.43 17.78 -39.42
CA GLN A 657 -38.88 17.65 -39.75
C GLN A 657 -39.35 16.27 -40.24
N ALA A 658 -38.44 15.36 -40.62
CA ALA A 658 -38.73 14.00 -41.06
C ALA A 658 -38.64 12.92 -39.96
N ALA A 659 -38.21 13.26 -38.73
CA ALA A 659 -38.01 12.31 -37.64
C ALA A 659 -39.26 12.20 -36.74
N ARG A 660 -39.77 10.98 -36.55
CA ARG A 660 -40.80 10.71 -35.54
C ARG A 660 -40.12 10.49 -34.19
N VAL A 661 -40.26 11.44 -33.27
CA VAL A 661 -39.73 11.33 -31.90
C VAL A 661 -40.71 10.53 -31.04
N LYS A 662 -40.19 9.59 -30.24
CA LYS A 662 -40.98 8.89 -29.21
C LYS A 662 -40.12 8.58 -27.99
N VAL A 663 -40.58 9.04 -26.82
CA VAL A 663 -39.90 8.78 -25.55
C VAL A 663 -40.65 7.68 -24.78
N LEU A 664 -39.92 6.65 -24.36
CA LEU A 664 -40.40 5.49 -23.63
C LEU A 664 -39.88 5.54 -22.20
N ALA A 665 -40.75 5.25 -21.23
CA ALA A 665 -40.39 5.13 -19.83
C ALA A 665 -41.30 4.07 -19.19
N SER A 666 -40.78 3.17 -18.35
CA SER A 666 -41.62 2.26 -17.57
C SER A 666 -42.51 3.06 -16.61
N GLY A 667 -43.76 2.62 -16.42
CA GLY A 667 -44.69 3.23 -15.45
C GLY A 667 -44.28 2.98 -14.00
N ASN A 668 -43.48 1.95 -13.73
CA ASN A 668 -43.01 1.60 -12.40
C ASN A 668 -41.70 2.34 -12.08
N ALA A 669 -41.74 3.24 -11.09
CA ALA A 669 -40.59 4.03 -10.68
C ALA A 669 -39.40 3.16 -10.18
N THR A 670 -39.70 2.02 -9.55
CA THR A 670 -38.69 1.06 -9.08
C THR A 670 -37.97 0.41 -10.25
N GLU A 671 -38.71 0.00 -11.28
CA GLU A 671 -38.13 -0.53 -12.52
C GLU A 671 -37.26 0.51 -13.22
N ARG A 672 -37.66 1.79 -13.26
CA ARG A 672 -36.83 2.85 -13.85
C ARG A 672 -35.50 2.99 -13.11
N ARG A 673 -35.52 2.97 -11.77
CA ARG A 673 -34.32 3.04 -10.92
C ARG A 673 -33.38 1.86 -11.10
N PHE A 674 -33.93 0.65 -11.25
CA PHE A 674 -33.14 -0.58 -11.37
C PHE A 674 -33.08 -1.15 -12.79
N SER A 675 -33.50 -0.40 -13.81
CA SER A 675 -33.61 -0.83 -15.21
C SER A 675 -32.30 -1.41 -15.75
N VAL A 676 -31.17 -0.78 -15.44
CA VAL A 676 -29.84 -1.26 -15.82
C VAL A 676 -29.52 -2.60 -15.17
N TRP A 677 -29.88 -2.79 -13.89
CA TRP A 677 -29.67 -4.04 -13.17
C TRP A 677 -30.58 -5.16 -13.71
N ILE A 678 -31.85 -4.84 -13.98
CA ILE A 678 -32.81 -5.76 -14.61
C ILE A 678 -32.29 -6.19 -15.99
N GLY A 679 -31.78 -5.24 -16.79
CA GLY A 679 -31.14 -5.53 -18.07
C GLY A 679 -29.94 -6.48 -17.93
N GLY A 680 -29.09 -6.28 -16.92
CA GLY A 680 -27.99 -7.20 -16.61
C GLY A 680 -28.45 -8.61 -16.20
N SER A 681 -29.53 -8.72 -15.43
CA SER A 681 -30.15 -10.01 -15.05
C SER A 681 -30.70 -10.75 -16.27
N ILE A 682 -31.37 -10.03 -17.18
CA ILE A 682 -31.84 -10.59 -18.45
C ILE A 682 -30.64 -11.04 -19.31
N LEU A 683 -29.62 -10.21 -19.46
CA LEU A 683 -28.40 -10.54 -20.20
C LEU A 683 -27.73 -11.82 -19.68
N ALA A 684 -27.66 -11.99 -18.36
CA ALA A 684 -27.07 -13.16 -17.72
C ALA A 684 -27.89 -14.45 -17.90
N SER A 685 -29.22 -14.34 -18.08
CA SER A 685 -30.10 -15.50 -18.30
C SER A 685 -30.20 -15.92 -19.77
N LEU A 686 -29.85 -15.04 -20.71
CA LEU A 686 -29.86 -15.34 -22.14
C LEU A 686 -28.63 -16.16 -22.57
N GLY A 687 -28.87 -17.38 -23.05
CA GLY A 687 -27.81 -18.29 -23.52
C GLY A 687 -26.98 -17.77 -24.70
N SER A 688 -27.53 -16.86 -25.51
CA SER A 688 -26.83 -16.24 -26.65
C SER A 688 -25.59 -15.42 -26.25
N PHE A 689 -25.53 -14.93 -25.02
CA PHE A 689 -24.41 -14.11 -24.52
C PHE A 689 -23.34 -14.92 -23.78
N GLN A 690 -23.51 -16.24 -23.62
CA GLN A 690 -22.54 -17.10 -22.93
C GLN A 690 -21.17 -17.12 -23.61
N GLN A 691 -21.12 -16.97 -24.94
CA GLN A 691 -19.88 -16.91 -25.69
C GLN A 691 -19.03 -15.68 -25.34
N MET A 692 -19.65 -14.61 -24.82
CA MET A 692 -18.96 -13.41 -24.35
C MET A 692 -18.51 -13.51 -22.88
N TRP A 693 -18.86 -14.59 -22.16
CA TRP A 693 -18.43 -14.75 -20.78
C TRP A 693 -16.94 -15.05 -20.72
N PHE A 694 -16.30 -14.51 -19.69
CA PHE A 694 -14.86 -14.63 -19.50
C PHE A 694 -14.60 -15.47 -18.26
N SER A 695 -14.03 -16.66 -18.45
CA SER A 695 -13.73 -17.54 -17.32
C SER A 695 -12.44 -17.10 -16.62
N LYS A 696 -12.28 -17.51 -15.35
CA LYS A 696 -11.07 -17.23 -14.59
C LYS A 696 -9.82 -17.83 -15.27
N SER A 697 -9.92 -19.05 -15.81
CA SER A 697 -8.81 -19.71 -16.50
C SER A 697 -8.44 -18.99 -17.80
N GLU A 698 -9.43 -18.57 -18.58
CA GLU A 698 -9.18 -17.75 -19.78
C GLU A 698 -8.46 -16.44 -19.44
N TYR A 699 -8.76 -15.85 -18.27
CA TYR A 699 -8.15 -14.58 -17.83
C TYR A 699 -6.74 -14.75 -17.33
N GLU A 700 -6.47 -15.84 -16.62
CA GLU A 700 -5.12 -16.19 -16.20
C GLU A 700 -4.21 -16.50 -17.39
N GLU A 701 -4.76 -17.08 -18.46
CA GLU A 701 -4.01 -17.42 -19.68
C GLU A 701 -3.77 -16.21 -20.60
N HIS A 702 -4.82 -15.45 -20.93
CA HIS A 702 -4.76 -14.41 -21.96
C HIS A 702 -4.63 -12.98 -21.41
N GLY A 703 -4.94 -12.78 -20.12
CA GLY A 703 -4.89 -11.49 -19.44
C GLY A 703 -5.90 -10.46 -19.95
N ALA A 704 -5.75 -9.22 -19.47
CA ALA A 704 -6.70 -8.14 -19.71
C ALA A 704 -6.84 -7.72 -21.19
N SER A 705 -5.84 -7.96 -22.03
CA SER A 705 -5.87 -7.59 -23.45
C SER A 705 -6.91 -8.36 -24.26
N TYR A 706 -7.28 -9.57 -23.82
CA TYR A 706 -8.24 -10.41 -24.53
C TYR A 706 -9.70 -10.05 -24.18
N VAL A 707 -9.93 -9.41 -23.02
CA VAL A 707 -11.28 -8.97 -22.60
C VAL A 707 -11.90 -8.03 -23.62
N GLN A 708 -11.14 -7.05 -24.12
CA GLN A 708 -11.63 -6.10 -25.15
C GLN A 708 -11.92 -6.74 -26.51
N ARG A 709 -11.38 -7.94 -26.79
CA ARG A 709 -11.67 -8.69 -28.03
C ARG A 709 -12.92 -9.56 -27.90
N LYS A 710 -13.12 -10.17 -26.73
CA LYS A 710 -14.23 -11.11 -26.47
C LYS A 710 -15.52 -10.39 -26.04
N CYS A 711 -15.39 -9.23 -25.40
CA CYS A 711 -16.49 -8.39 -24.93
C CYS A 711 -16.34 -6.96 -25.53
N PRO A 712 -16.76 -6.75 -26.79
CA PRO A 712 -16.59 -5.46 -27.49
C PRO A 712 -17.41 -4.30 -26.91
#